data_AF-A0A1G2F7N1-F1
#
_entry.id   AF-A0A1G2F7N1-F1
#
_cell.length_a   1.000
_cell.length_b   1.000
_cell.length_c   1.000
_cell.angle_alpha   90.00
_cell.angle_beta   90.00
_cell.angle_gamma   90.00
#
_symmetry.space_group_name_H-M   'P 1'
#
loop_
_entity.id
_entity.type
_entity.pdbx_description
1 polymer ?
#
loop_
_entity_poly.entity_id
_entity_poly.type
_entity_poly.pdbx_seq_one_letter_code
_entity_poly.pdbx_strand_id
1 'polypeptide(L)'
;MVIAVLFALPAKAALVGNTNQATLLLSPQTGSYQAGISFSIDVMVNTNNQSVNAIAAYINYNISLFAVDAIDYTGSVFTIQWESSTTSPAGMIKIGRSVPAPGVTTANGKIATIRLRGLANTSPSSDNFNFDFTAGDANKSAVFLADTSGGTYILSGVYNAMYTIVGGTADTTAPTISSVLASSITSSGATISWTTNEASNSQVDYGTTVSYGSQTTLDSSMVISHSQSLSGLSPSTTYHYRVKSRDAAGNLATGSDNTFTTSAVADATPPVRFAGSPSTNLSSGTNQATLSLTTNESATCRYSATAGIAYSSMSNTFLTTGGTSHSASISGLTDQNTYTYYVKCQDSAGNANPDDYQITFSVASTTDTIPPVLSSITASSIISDSAVITWTTNEVSDSQIEYGTTASYGSQTSLAVSLATYHSVTLSGLFASTLYHYRVKSRDAASNLAISLDFTFTTNSFVSPTPTPAPTLADGSLVRAAGDTKVFLIQNNQKQWIPSLDVFVANGYSWGNVSVVDSSVLNQYQEGSPVTAVTIVIPSALANATLIRVNGYPKVYALVGTKLHWIPNPEIFNLYQYKWQNVEIISTAQYQQYKETKLIKGVDDSKIYYIHPNGLKHWVINENIFNSYSANKWDDIIEVLPAEVNNYVSVTLIRLQNDPKVFLLQGTTRSWIKTADIFNQRGYKWGDVVNINQTEFNAYQEGTAIE
;
A
#
# COMPACT_ATOMS: atom_id res chain seq x y z
N MET A 1 -49.63 69.88 -22.95
CA MET A 1 -50.88 69.70 -23.71
C MET A 1 -51.74 68.72 -22.93
N VAL A 2 -52.66 69.23 -22.11
CA VAL A 2 -53.52 68.41 -21.24
C VAL A 2 -54.62 67.83 -22.13
N ILE A 3 -54.57 66.52 -22.39
CA ILE A 3 -55.66 65.80 -23.05
C ILE A 3 -56.76 65.63 -22.00
N ALA A 4 -57.75 66.53 -22.04
CA ALA A 4 -59.00 66.35 -21.35
C ALA A 4 -59.76 65.20 -22.04
N VAL A 5 -59.66 64.00 -21.49
CA VAL A 5 -60.54 62.89 -21.84
C VAL A 5 -61.90 63.22 -21.24
N LEU A 6 -62.86 63.57 -22.11
CA LEU A 6 -64.28 63.64 -21.79
C LEU A 6 -64.71 62.27 -21.22
N PHE A 7 -64.95 62.18 -19.93
CA PHE A 7 -65.65 61.02 -19.36
C PHE A 7 -67.12 61.13 -19.79
N ALA A 8 -67.53 60.25 -20.70
CA ALA A 8 -68.94 60.00 -20.96
C ALA A 8 -69.61 59.56 -19.64
N LEU A 9 -70.79 60.13 -19.33
CA LEU A 9 -71.63 59.69 -18.23
C LEU A 9 -71.85 58.16 -18.34
N PRO A 10 -71.70 57.38 -17.26
CA PRO A 10 -71.93 55.94 -17.31
C PRO A 10 -73.37 55.66 -17.74
N ALA A 11 -73.54 54.86 -18.78
CA ALA A 11 -74.84 54.40 -19.25
C ALA A 11 -75.56 53.66 -18.11
N LYS A 12 -76.79 54.07 -17.78
CA LYS A 12 -77.67 53.28 -16.91
C LYS A 12 -77.95 51.94 -17.58
N ALA A 13 -77.85 50.84 -16.83
CA ALA A 13 -78.33 49.54 -17.30
C ALA A 13 -79.84 49.59 -17.60
N ALA A 14 -80.26 48.93 -18.67
CA ALA A 14 -81.58 49.12 -19.26
C ALA A 14 -82.68 48.36 -18.49
N LEU A 15 -83.86 48.98 -18.37
CA LEU A 15 -85.09 48.29 -18.00
C LEU A 15 -85.53 47.42 -19.19
N VAL A 16 -85.73 46.13 -18.95
CA VAL A 16 -86.38 45.21 -19.89
C VAL A 16 -87.79 44.92 -19.38
N GLY A 17 -88.82 45.21 -20.19
CA GLY A 17 -90.24 45.09 -19.80
C GLY A 17 -90.87 46.43 -19.41
N ASN A 18 -91.67 46.46 -18.35
CA ASN A 18 -92.31 47.66 -17.80
C ASN A 18 -92.34 47.62 -16.26
N THR A 19 -92.93 48.64 -15.64
CA THR A 19 -93.02 48.77 -14.17
C THR A 19 -94.45 48.71 -13.65
N ASN A 20 -95.38 48.10 -14.43
CA ASN A 20 -96.80 48.08 -14.07
C ASN A 20 -97.11 47.10 -12.93
N GLN A 21 -96.24 46.12 -12.69
CA GLN A 21 -96.31 45.15 -11.59
C GLN A 21 -94.93 45.02 -10.93
N ALA A 22 -94.61 43.85 -10.36
CA ALA A 22 -93.34 43.65 -9.68
C ALA A 22 -92.16 43.78 -10.65
N THR A 23 -91.00 44.20 -10.13
CA THR A 23 -89.73 44.28 -10.87
C THR A 23 -88.56 43.73 -10.05
N LEU A 24 -87.57 43.16 -10.73
CA LEU A 24 -86.29 42.77 -10.13
C LEU A 24 -85.19 43.75 -10.55
N LEU A 25 -84.20 43.97 -9.69
CA LEU A 25 -83.02 44.79 -10.01
C LEU A 25 -81.75 44.26 -9.36
N LEU A 26 -80.61 44.53 -9.99
CA LEU A 26 -79.28 44.36 -9.39
C LEU A 26 -78.77 45.70 -8.86
N SER A 27 -78.23 45.73 -7.64
CA SER A 27 -77.76 46.95 -6.98
C SER A 27 -76.33 46.81 -6.45
N PRO A 28 -75.39 47.71 -6.81
CA PRO A 28 -75.56 48.78 -7.77
C PRO A 28 -75.72 48.21 -9.20
N GLN A 29 -76.46 48.92 -10.06
CA GLN A 29 -76.64 48.51 -11.47
C GLN A 29 -75.38 48.74 -12.32
N THR A 30 -74.48 49.61 -11.86
CA THR A 30 -73.23 49.92 -12.55
C THR A 30 -72.10 50.06 -11.55
N GLY A 31 -70.89 49.69 -11.93
CA GLY A 31 -69.71 49.87 -11.09
C GLY A 31 -68.41 49.58 -11.84
N SER A 32 -67.30 50.15 -11.35
CA SER A 32 -65.96 49.89 -11.85
C SER A 32 -65.13 49.22 -10.76
N TYR A 33 -64.61 48.04 -11.05
CA TYR A 33 -63.89 47.19 -10.10
C TYR A 33 -62.54 46.73 -10.68
N GLN A 34 -61.59 46.41 -9.81
CA GLN A 34 -60.26 45.93 -10.22
C GLN A 34 -60.28 44.43 -10.49
N ALA A 35 -59.58 43.98 -11.52
CA ALA A 35 -59.41 42.56 -11.78
C ALA A 35 -58.77 41.85 -10.56
N GLY A 36 -59.26 40.66 -10.23
CA GLY A 36 -58.80 39.86 -9.08
C GLY A 36 -59.38 40.26 -7.72
N ILE A 37 -60.00 41.44 -7.58
CA ILE A 37 -60.61 41.90 -6.32
C ILE A 37 -62.10 41.55 -6.30
N SER A 38 -62.57 40.93 -5.21
CA SER A 38 -64.00 40.62 -5.06
C SER A 38 -64.81 41.87 -4.74
N PHE A 39 -66.02 41.96 -5.27
CA PHE A 39 -67.02 42.99 -4.97
C PHE A 39 -68.41 42.34 -4.79
N SER A 40 -69.36 43.08 -4.24
CA SER A 40 -70.70 42.57 -3.92
C SER A 40 -71.79 43.35 -4.65
N ILE A 41 -72.82 42.63 -5.08
CA ILE A 41 -74.03 43.19 -5.69
C ILE A 41 -75.26 42.55 -5.03
N ASP A 42 -76.32 43.32 -4.81
CA ASP A 42 -77.56 42.84 -4.23
C ASP A 42 -78.61 42.58 -5.30
N VAL A 43 -79.29 41.44 -5.21
CA VAL A 43 -80.51 41.13 -5.96
C VAL A 43 -81.68 41.67 -5.16
N MET A 44 -82.49 42.53 -5.77
CA MET A 44 -83.54 43.28 -5.11
C MET A 44 -84.88 43.11 -5.84
N VAL A 45 -85.99 43.19 -5.09
CA VAL A 45 -87.36 43.16 -5.62
C VAL A 45 -88.14 44.41 -5.22
N ASN A 46 -88.88 44.96 -6.17
CA ASN A 46 -90.00 45.86 -5.93
C ASN A 46 -91.29 45.08 -6.24
N THR A 47 -92.14 44.91 -5.24
CA THR A 47 -93.40 44.17 -5.35
C THR A 47 -94.56 44.99 -5.91
N ASN A 48 -94.35 46.29 -6.15
CA ASN A 48 -95.36 47.26 -6.58
C ASN A 48 -96.64 47.23 -5.72
N ASN A 49 -96.45 47.23 -4.40
CA ASN A 49 -97.51 47.15 -3.39
C ASN A 49 -98.38 45.87 -3.44
N GLN A 50 -97.89 44.81 -4.10
CA GLN A 50 -98.53 43.49 -4.10
C GLN A 50 -97.90 42.57 -3.04
N SER A 51 -98.70 41.69 -2.43
CA SER A 51 -98.18 40.69 -1.49
C SER A 51 -97.57 39.51 -2.25
N VAL A 52 -96.27 39.28 -2.09
CA VAL A 52 -95.48 38.26 -2.82
C VAL A 52 -95.01 37.16 -1.89
N ASN A 53 -95.25 35.89 -2.23
CA ASN A 53 -94.83 34.74 -1.42
C ASN A 53 -93.60 34.01 -1.98
N ALA A 54 -93.29 34.14 -3.27
CA ALA A 54 -92.18 33.45 -3.90
C ALA A 54 -91.57 34.25 -5.05
N ILE A 55 -90.26 34.08 -5.25
CA ILE A 55 -89.49 34.68 -6.33
C ILE A 55 -88.48 33.66 -6.88
N ALA A 56 -88.18 33.81 -8.17
CA ALA A 56 -87.05 33.20 -8.85
C ALA A 56 -86.27 34.31 -9.56
N ALA A 57 -84.96 34.42 -9.30
CA ALA A 57 -84.06 35.37 -9.92
C ALA A 57 -82.95 34.59 -10.65
N TYR A 58 -83.04 34.55 -11.98
CA TYR A 58 -82.11 33.85 -12.86
C TYR A 58 -81.29 34.87 -13.63
N ILE A 59 -79.97 34.89 -13.43
CA ILE A 59 -79.09 35.95 -13.92
C ILE A 59 -77.95 35.34 -14.74
N ASN A 60 -77.88 35.68 -16.02
CA ASN A 60 -76.82 35.28 -16.93
C ASN A 60 -75.60 36.21 -16.82
N TYR A 61 -74.40 35.65 -16.89
CA TYR A 61 -73.13 36.37 -16.88
C TYR A 61 -72.07 35.62 -17.69
N ASN A 62 -71.00 36.32 -18.10
CA ASN A 62 -69.90 35.70 -18.83
C ASN A 62 -68.84 35.13 -17.87
N ILE A 63 -68.74 33.80 -17.80
CA ILE A 63 -67.77 33.09 -16.93
C ILE A 63 -66.30 33.35 -17.25
N SER A 64 -65.98 33.81 -18.47
CA SER A 64 -64.62 34.21 -18.85
C SER A 64 -64.26 35.59 -18.31
N LEU A 65 -65.24 36.40 -17.90
CA LEU A 65 -65.05 37.77 -17.44
C LEU A 65 -65.28 37.92 -15.94
N PHE A 66 -66.14 37.08 -15.34
CA PHE A 66 -66.48 37.12 -13.92
C PHE A 66 -66.52 35.72 -13.31
N ALA A 67 -66.11 35.63 -12.04
CA ALA A 67 -66.38 34.49 -11.17
C ALA A 67 -67.39 34.88 -10.09
N VAL A 68 -68.26 33.93 -9.71
CA VAL A 68 -69.14 34.06 -8.55
C VAL A 68 -68.46 33.35 -7.39
N ASP A 69 -68.01 34.13 -6.41
CA ASP A 69 -67.33 33.61 -5.22
C ASP A 69 -68.32 33.03 -4.20
N ALA A 70 -69.47 33.69 -4.01
CA ALA A 70 -70.50 33.27 -3.07
C ALA A 70 -71.87 33.93 -3.35
N ILE A 71 -72.95 33.32 -2.83
CA ILE A 71 -74.29 33.91 -2.71
C ILE A 71 -74.64 33.95 -1.22
N ASP A 72 -74.90 35.13 -0.68
CA ASP A 72 -75.24 35.38 0.73
C ASP A 72 -76.69 35.84 0.85
N TYR A 73 -77.48 35.15 1.67
CA TYR A 73 -78.91 35.44 1.87
C TYR A 73 -79.18 36.28 3.13
N THR A 74 -78.14 36.75 3.82
CA THR A 74 -78.26 37.59 5.01
C THR A 74 -78.99 38.89 4.70
N GLY A 75 -80.06 39.15 5.47
CA GLY A 75 -80.93 40.32 5.29
C GLY A 75 -81.97 40.18 4.18
N SER A 76 -82.18 38.99 3.62
CA SER A 76 -83.25 38.72 2.66
C SER A 76 -84.64 38.92 3.29
N VAL A 77 -85.57 39.54 2.56
CA VAL A 77 -86.98 39.71 2.97
C VAL A 77 -87.80 38.43 2.86
N PHE A 78 -87.36 37.48 2.04
CA PHE A 78 -87.87 36.11 2.02
C PHE A 78 -87.06 35.25 2.99
N THR A 79 -87.65 34.24 3.61
CA THR A 79 -87.00 33.45 4.68
C THR A 79 -86.61 32.04 4.25
N ILE A 80 -87.29 31.48 3.25
CA ILE A 80 -87.09 30.11 2.77
C ILE A 80 -86.26 30.16 1.47
N GLN A 81 -85.25 29.30 1.36
CA GLN A 81 -84.50 29.05 0.12
C GLN A 81 -84.94 27.72 -0.47
N TRP A 82 -85.27 27.71 -1.76
CA TRP A 82 -85.56 26.49 -2.50
C TRP A 82 -84.64 26.29 -3.72
N GLU A 83 -83.89 27.32 -4.13
CA GLU A 83 -82.86 27.20 -5.17
C GLU A 83 -81.69 28.17 -4.91
N SER A 84 -80.47 27.66 -5.08
CA SER A 84 -79.21 28.42 -4.97
C SER A 84 -78.12 27.70 -5.73
N SER A 85 -77.83 28.11 -6.97
CA SER A 85 -76.78 27.48 -7.76
C SER A 85 -76.14 28.43 -8.77
N THR A 86 -74.95 28.07 -9.22
CA THR A 86 -74.30 28.65 -10.40
C THR A 86 -74.06 27.53 -11.42
N THR A 87 -74.38 27.78 -12.68
CA THR A 87 -74.29 26.78 -13.75
C THR A 87 -73.21 27.15 -14.77
N SER A 88 -72.37 26.17 -15.11
CA SER A 88 -71.28 26.24 -16.11
C SER A 88 -71.57 25.22 -17.22
N PRO A 89 -71.27 25.49 -18.52
CA PRO A 89 -70.43 26.58 -19.05
C PRO A 89 -71.19 27.84 -19.52
N ALA A 90 -72.52 27.86 -19.46
CA ALA A 90 -73.31 29.00 -19.95
C ALA A 90 -73.35 30.22 -19.02
N GLY A 91 -72.94 30.08 -17.75
CA GLY A 91 -72.84 31.18 -16.79
C GLY A 91 -74.20 31.72 -16.34
N MET A 92 -74.90 31.01 -15.46
CA MET A 92 -76.16 31.49 -14.89
C MET A 92 -76.22 31.26 -13.39
N ILE A 93 -76.64 32.30 -12.66
CA ILE A 93 -76.92 32.30 -11.22
C ILE A 93 -78.41 32.06 -11.04
N LYS A 94 -78.79 31.05 -10.26
CA LYS A 94 -80.19 30.76 -9.93
C LYS A 94 -80.47 30.93 -8.45
N ILE A 95 -81.40 31.83 -8.13
CA ILE A 95 -81.82 32.14 -6.77
C ILE A 95 -83.34 31.98 -6.65
N GLY A 96 -83.80 31.05 -5.83
CA GLY A 96 -85.20 30.81 -5.53
C GLY A 96 -85.49 31.02 -4.05
N ARG A 97 -86.38 31.98 -3.73
CA ARG A 97 -86.73 32.32 -2.34
C ARG A 97 -88.25 32.38 -2.15
N SER A 98 -88.70 32.12 -0.92
CA SER A 98 -90.11 32.19 -0.54
C SER A 98 -90.32 32.66 0.91
N VAL A 99 -91.54 33.07 1.23
CA VAL A 99 -92.01 33.35 2.58
C VAL A 99 -93.44 32.79 2.75
N PRO A 100 -93.80 32.23 3.92
CA PRO A 100 -95.19 31.90 4.21
C PRO A 100 -96.09 33.15 4.23
N ALA A 101 -97.40 32.96 4.12
CA ALA A 101 -98.35 34.07 4.27
C ALA A 101 -98.26 34.70 5.68
N PRO A 102 -98.43 36.04 5.82
CA PRO A 102 -98.66 37.02 4.77
C PRO A 102 -97.39 37.31 3.95
N GLY A 103 -97.52 37.38 2.63
CA GLY A 103 -96.39 37.60 1.71
C GLY A 103 -95.73 38.97 1.89
N VAL A 104 -94.53 39.14 1.34
CA VAL A 104 -93.76 40.39 1.41
C VAL A 104 -94.39 41.46 0.52
N THR A 105 -94.56 42.68 1.06
CA THR A 105 -94.86 43.90 0.30
C THR A 105 -93.77 44.91 0.55
N THR A 106 -93.00 45.26 -0.48
CA THR A 106 -91.84 46.15 -0.38
C THR A 106 -91.53 46.83 -1.70
N ALA A 107 -91.00 48.05 -1.63
CA ALA A 107 -90.46 48.78 -2.78
C ALA A 107 -88.97 48.44 -3.04
N ASN A 108 -88.24 47.95 -2.04
CA ASN A 108 -86.79 47.67 -2.08
C ASN A 108 -86.45 46.46 -1.18
N GLY A 109 -87.00 45.30 -1.50
CA GLY A 109 -86.72 44.07 -0.75
C GLY A 109 -85.44 43.41 -1.22
N LYS A 110 -84.50 43.16 -0.31
CA LYS A 110 -83.31 42.36 -0.63
C LYS A 110 -83.67 40.88 -0.75
N ILE A 111 -83.18 40.23 -1.81
CA ILE A 111 -83.34 38.79 -2.05
C ILE A 111 -82.05 38.06 -1.66
N ALA A 112 -80.90 38.55 -2.10
CA ALA A 112 -79.57 37.99 -1.83
C ALA A 112 -78.48 39.02 -2.15
N THR A 113 -77.27 38.81 -1.64
CA THR A 113 -76.02 39.42 -2.12
C THR A 113 -75.23 38.39 -2.89
N ILE A 114 -74.74 38.75 -4.07
CA ILE A 114 -73.82 37.95 -4.87
C ILE A 114 -72.43 38.57 -4.71
N ARG A 115 -71.46 37.78 -4.25
CA ARG A 115 -70.05 38.15 -4.21
C ARG A 115 -69.39 37.69 -5.51
N LEU A 116 -68.86 38.65 -6.25
CA LEU A 116 -68.29 38.49 -7.59
C LEU A 116 -66.80 38.82 -7.57
N ARG A 117 -66.05 38.29 -8.54
CA ARG A 117 -64.66 38.68 -8.83
C ARG A 117 -64.49 38.90 -10.32
N GLY A 118 -63.94 40.04 -10.72
CA GLY A 118 -63.56 40.29 -12.11
C GLY A 118 -62.34 39.47 -12.49
N LEU A 119 -62.39 38.74 -13.60
CA LEU A 119 -61.29 37.87 -14.05
C LEU A 119 -60.42 38.51 -15.12
N ALA A 120 -61.02 39.33 -15.99
CA ALA A 120 -60.34 39.97 -17.11
C ALA A 120 -60.94 41.35 -17.38
N ASN A 121 -60.18 42.20 -18.07
CA ASN A 121 -60.62 43.56 -18.38
C ASN A 121 -61.90 43.52 -19.20
N THR A 122 -62.92 44.24 -18.73
CA THR A 122 -64.14 44.46 -19.48
C THR A 122 -64.25 45.95 -19.75
N SER A 123 -64.34 46.32 -21.03
CA SER A 123 -64.76 47.66 -21.44
C SER A 123 -66.13 47.51 -22.11
N PRO A 124 -67.22 47.40 -21.31
CA PRO A 124 -68.49 46.94 -21.85
C PRO A 124 -69.20 48.02 -22.66
N SER A 125 -69.74 47.65 -23.82
CA SER A 125 -70.73 48.44 -24.58
C SER A 125 -72.18 48.02 -24.31
N SER A 126 -72.41 46.95 -23.51
CA SER A 126 -73.73 46.36 -23.18
C SER A 126 -73.77 45.81 -21.75
N ASP A 127 -74.96 45.51 -21.23
CA ASP A 127 -75.16 44.80 -19.95
C ASP A 127 -74.36 43.48 -19.94
N ASN A 128 -73.77 43.14 -18.80
CA ASN A 128 -72.99 41.90 -18.63
C ASN A 128 -73.47 41.01 -17.48
N PHE A 129 -74.48 41.46 -16.74
CA PHE A 129 -75.32 40.66 -15.87
C PHE A 129 -76.78 40.92 -16.24
N ASN A 130 -77.44 39.91 -16.79
CA ASN A 130 -78.78 40.04 -17.34
C ASN A 130 -79.72 39.06 -16.67
N PHE A 131 -80.86 39.53 -16.18
CA PHE A 131 -81.92 38.61 -15.77
C PHE A 131 -82.41 37.85 -17.02
N ASP A 132 -82.47 36.52 -16.96
CA ASP A 132 -83.25 35.75 -17.91
C ASP A 132 -84.71 36.07 -17.66
N PHE A 133 -85.30 36.89 -18.54
CA PHE A 133 -86.64 37.45 -18.36
C PHE A 133 -87.36 37.52 -19.70
N THR A 134 -88.63 37.11 -19.69
CA THR A 134 -89.58 37.31 -20.78
C THR A 134 -90.94 37.51 -20.14
N ALA A 135 -91.62 38.62 -20.45
CA ALA A 135 -92.86 38.97 -19.78
C ALA A 135 -93.91 37.85 -19.94
N GLY A 136 -94.41 37.32 -18.82
CA GLY A 136 -95.40 36.25 -18.79
C GLY A 136 -94.83 34.83 -18.81
N ASP A 137 -93.51 34.65 -18.84
CA ASP A 137 -92.87 33.33 -18.79
C ASP A 137 -92.39 33.00 -17.37
N ALA A 138 -93.11 32.11 -16.69
CA ALA A 138 -92.81 31.68 -15.32
C ALA A 138 -91.62 30.71 -15.22
N ASN A 139 -91.06 30.22 -16.33
CA ASN A 139 -89.88 29.33 -16.32
C ASN A 139 -88.55 30.09 -16.23
N LYS A 140 -88.61 31.42 -16.29
CA LYS A 140 -87.48 32.34 -16.22
C LYS A 140 -87.45 33.03 -14.84
N SER A 141 -86.80 34.18 -14.74
CA SER A 141 -86.99 35.03 -13.56
C SER A 141 -88.48 35.33 -13.37
N ALA A 142 -88.97 35.19 -12.14
CA ALA A 142 -90.39 35.25 -11.82
C ALA A 142 -90.64 35.79 -10.40
N VAL A 143 -91.82 36.39 -10.22
CA VAL A 143 -92.32 36.88 -8.93
C VAL A 143 -93.78 36.44 -8.83
N PHE A 144 -94.17 35.82 -7.71
CA PHE A 144 -95.49 35.20 -7.54
C PHE A 144 -96.28 35.84 -6.39
N LEU A 145 -97.56 36.08 -6.65
CA LEU A 145 -98.51 36.58 -5.65
C LEU A 145 -98.75 35.55 -4.52
N ALA A 146 -98.98 36.08 -3.33
CA ALA A 146 -99.53 35.35 -2.20
C ALA A 146 -101.05 35.14 -2.39
N ASP A 147 -101.44 34.24 -3.30
CA ASP A 147 -102.83 33.92 -3.61
C ASP A 147 -103.20 32.45 -3.30
N THR A 148 -104.49 32.15 -3.32
CA THR A 148 -105.03 30.80 -3.15
C THR A 148 -104.95 29.95 -4.43
N SER A 149 -104.44 30.52 -5.52
CA SER A 149 -104.38 29.91 -6.85
C SER A 149 -103.07 29.14 -7.08
N GLY A 150 -102.17 29.11 -6.10
CA GLY A 150 -100.88 28.43 -6.22
C GLY A 150 -99.78 29.27 -6.87
N GLY A 151 -99.93 30.60 -6.92
CA GLY A 151 -98.88 31.54 -7.32
C GLY A 151 -99.08 32.16 -8.70
N THR A 152 -99.88 33.23 -8.79
CA THR A 152 -99.99 34.05 -10.01
C THR A 152 -98.68 34.81 -10.29
N TYR A 153 -98.13 34.67 -11.50
CA TYR A 153 -96.95 35.39 -11.97
C TYR A 153 -97.23 36.89 -12.16
N ILE A 154 -96.37 37.76 -11.63
CA ILE A 154 -96.52 39.23 -11.69
C ILE A 154 -95.22 39.99 -12.00
N LEU A 155 -94.15 39.32 -12.44
CA LEU A 155 -92.91 40.03 -12.82
C LEU A 155 -93.09 40.71 -14.19
N SER A 156 -93.10 42.04 -14.17
CA SER A 156 -93.37 42.86 -15.37
C SER A 156 -92.14 43.51 -15.98
N GLY A 157 -91.03 43.59 -15.23
CA GLY A 157 -89.77 44.11 -15.75
C GLY A 157 -88.57 43.83 -14.86
N VAL A 158 -87.39 43.95 -15.45
CA VAL A 158 -86.10 43.71 -14.79
C VAL A 158 -85.10 44.81 -15.13
N TYR A 159 -84.28 45.16 -14.17
CA TYR A 159 -83.17 46.09 -14.30
C TYR A 159 -81.86 45.31 -14.25
N ASN A 160 -81.23 45.15 -15.42
CA ASN A 160 -79.94 44.48 -15.56
C ASN A 160 -78.80 45.30 -14.93
N ALA A 161 -77.58 44.76 -14.99
CA ALA A 161 -76.38 45.48 -14.57
C ALA A 161 -75.22 45.40 -15.56
N MET A 162 -74.35 46.40 -15.46
CA MET A 162 -73.14 46.57 -16.28
C MET A 162 -71.95 46.92 -15.38
N TYR A 163 -70.97 46.02 -15.29
CA TYR A 163 -69.75 46.23 -14.50
C TYR A 163 -68.50 46.33 -15.38
N THR A 164 -67.70 47.37 -15.17
CA THR A 164 -66.39 47.55 -15.81
C THR A 164 -65.33 46.94 -14.93
N ILE A 165 -64.54 46.01 -15.46
CA ILE A 165 -63.34 45.49 -14.82
C ILE A 165 -62.16 46.25 -15.39
N VAL A 166 -61.59 47.12 -14.56
CA VAL A 166 -60.35 47.81 -14.86
C VAL A 166 -59.23 46.84 -14.52
N GLY A 167 -58.41 46.53 -15.52
CA GLY A 167 -57.18 45.79 -15.25
C GLY A 167 -56.26 46.66 -14.46
N GLY A 168 -55.81 46.13 -13.32
CA GLY A 168 -54.49 46.48 -12.84
C GLY A 168 -53.55 46.37 -14.04
N THR A 169 -52.71 47.38 -14.25
CA THR A 169 -51.64 47.28 -15.24
C THR A 169 -50.98 45.93 -15.04
N ALA A 170 -50.89 45.11 -16.10
CA ALA A 170 -50.04 43.92 -16.04
C ALA A 170 -48.71 44.36 -15.45
N ASP A 171 -48.23 43.67 -14.42
CA ASP A 171 -46.93 43.97 -13.88
C ASP A 171 -45.92 43.78 -15.02
N THR A 172 -45.30 44.88 -15.45
CA THR A 172 -44.29 44.90 -16.50
C THR A 172 -42.91 45.17 -15.92
N THR A 173 -42.79 45.31 -14.60
CA THR A 173 -41.53 45.64 -13.95
C THR A 173 -40.84 44.35 -13.52
N ALA A 174 -39.58 44.19 -13.92
CA ALA A 174 -38.79 43.06 -13.47
C ALA A 174 -38.30 43.27 -12.03
N PRO A 175 -38.06 42.18 -11.26
CA PRO A 175 -37.55 42.29 -9.90
C PRO A 175 -36.19 42.99 -9.87
N THR A 176 -36.00 43.92 -8.95
CA THR A 176 -34.71 44.56 -8.71
C THR A 176 -33.82 43.65 -7.86
N ILE A 177 -32.72 43.17 -8.44
CA ILE A 177 -31.74 42.29 -7.78
C ILE A 177 -30.75 43.11 -6.96
N SER A 178 -30.45 42.66 -5.74
CA SER A 178 -29.51 43.28 -4.81
C SER A 178 -28.76 42.24 -3.96
N SER A 179 -27.71 42.67 -3.25
CA SER A 179 -26.97 41.85 -2.27
C SER A 179 -26.41 40.52 -2.82
N VAL A 180 -25.95 40.51 -4.08
CA VAL A 180 -25.37 39.33 -4.71
C VAL A 180 -24.03 39.00 -4.07
N LEU A 181 -23.89 37.79 -3.52
CA LEU A 181 -22.70 37.34 -2.80
C LEU A 181 -22.43 35.85 -3.03
N ALA A 182 -21.16 35.50 -3.16
CA ALA A 182 -20.68 34.12 -3.07
C ALA A 182 -20.17 33.83 -1.65
N SER A 183 -20.59 32.71 -1.08
CA SER A 183 -20.25 32.26 0.28
C SER A 183 -19.97 30.75 0.29
N SER A 184 -19.51 30.22 1.44
CA SER A 184 -19.20 28.79 1.61
C SER A 184 -18.33 28.22 0.48
N ILE A 185 -17.34 28.99 0.04
CA ILE A 185 -16.48 28.64 -1.10
C ILE A 185 -15.50 27.53 -0.67
N THR A 186 -15.61 26.39 -1.33
CA THR A 186 -14.71 25.24 -1.15
C THR A 186 -13.83 25.08 -2.40
N SER A 187 -13.04 24.00 -2.46
CA SER A 187 -12.28 23.65 -3.66
C SER A 187 -13.15 23.15 -4.81
N SER A 188 -14.43 22.84 -4.57
CA SER A 188 -15.31 22.23 -5.58
C SER A 188 -16.74 22.76 -5.59
N GLY A 189 -17.03 23.82 -4.83
CA GLY A 189 -18.37 24.40 -4.74
C GLY A 189 -18.40 25.78 -4.09
N ALA A 190 -19.57 26.42 -4.16
CA ALA A 190 -19.87 27.69 -3.52
C ALA A 190 -21.39 27.85 -3.39
N THR A 191 -21.85 28.73 -2.50
CA THR A 191 -23.27 29.10 -2.39
C THR A 191 -23.43 30.55 -2.81
N ILE A 192 -24.31 30.79 -3.79
CA ILE A 192 -24.64 32.12 -4.29
C ILE A 192 -25.97 32.56 -3.68
N SER A 193 -25.97 33.72 -3.03
CA SER A 193 -27.16 34.30 -2.40
C SER A 193 -27.40 35.72 -2.90
N TRP A 194 -28.67 36.11 -3.02
CA TRP A 194 -29.09 37.46 -3.39
C TRP A 194 -30.51 37.76 -2.89
N THR A 195 -30.95 39.00 -3.01
CA THR A 195 -32.29 39.45 -2.64
C THR A 195 -32.98 40.19 -3.77
N THR A 196 -34.31 40.12 -3.83
CA THR A 196 -35.16 40.92 -4.73
C THR A 196 -36.14 41.80 -3.95
N ASN A 197 -36.61 42.89 -4.57
CA ASN A 197 -37.63 43.76 -3.98
C ASN A 197 -39.05 43.17 -4.03
N GLU A 198 -39.24 42.05 -4.71
CA GLU A 198 -40.51 41.33 -4.86
C GLU A 198 -40.29 39.82 -5.02
N ALA A 199 -41.33 39.03 -4.81
CA ALA A 199 -41.22 37.57 -4.85
C ALA A 199 -40.95 37.05 -6.27
N SER A 200 -39.88 36.29 -6.41
CA SER A 200 -39.42 35.78 -7.71
C SER A 200 -38.75 34.41 -7.59
N ASN A 201 -38.52 33.74 -8.71
CA ASN A 201 -37.81 32.46 -8.77
C ASN A 201 -36.27 32.63 -8.70
N SER A 202 -35.53 31.53 -8.58
CA SER A 202 -34.06 31.56 -8.40
C SER A 202 -33.29 30.74 -9.45
N GLN A 203 -32.31 31.35 -10.10
CA GLN A 203 -31.35 30.64 -10.98
C GLN A 203 -30.00 31.37 -11.05
N VAL A 204 -28.91 30.64 -11.24
CA VAL A 204 -27.56 31.19 -11.44
C VAL A 204 -26.96 30.68 -12.76
N ASP A 205 -26.42 31.57 -13.58
CA ASP A 205 -25.50 31.23 -14.68
C ASP A 205 -24.07 31.35 -14.17
N TYR A 206 -23.19 30.39 -14.49
CA TYR A 206 -21.80 30.40 -14.05
C TYR A 206 -20.85 29.74 -15.07
N GLY A 207 -19.56 30.08 -15.01
CA GLY A 207 -18.51 29.50 -15.83
C GLY A 207 -17.15 30.16 -15.58
N THR A 208 -16.09 29.71 -16.24
CA THR A 208 -14.74 30.27 -16.07
C THR A 208 -14.51 31.58 -16.86
N THR A 209 -15.51 32.03 -17.61
CA THR A 209 -15.48 33.28 -18.37
C THR A 209 -16.85 33.96 -18.30
N VAL A 210 -16.91 35.23 -18.73
CA VAL A 210 -18.16 36.01 -18.84
C VAL A 210 -19.17 35.45 -19.86
N SER A 211 -18.78 34.47 -20.69
CA SER A 211 -19.73 33.73 -21.54
C SER A 211 -20.53 32.71 -20.74
N TYR A 212 -20.15 32.50 -19.48
CA TYR A 212 -20.63 31.43 -18.63
C TYR A 212 -20.52 30.08 -19.37
N GLY A 213 -21.42 29.15 -19.13
CA GLY A 213 -21.42 27.84 -19.81
C GLY A 213 -22.16 26.77 -19.02
N SER A 214 -22.47 27.06 -17.75
CA SER A 214 -23.30 26.25 -16.88
C SER A 214 -24.41 27.10 -16.25
N GLN A 215 -25.49 26.44 -15.83
CA GLN A 215 -26.57 27.07 -15.08
C GLN A 215 -27.07 26.11 -14.00
N THR A 216 -27.54 26.64 -12.87
CA THR A 216 -28.24 25.83 -11.88
C THR A 216 -29.62 25.42 -12.39
N THR A 217 -30.18 24.36 -11.81
CA THR A 217 -31.60 24.04 -11.97
C THR A 217 -32.45 25.21 -11.50
N LEU A 218 -33.52 25.51 -12.25
CA LEU A 218 -34.45 26.57 -11.86
C LEU A 218 -35.18 26.16 -10.57
N ASP A 219 -35.07 26.96 -9.52
CA ASP A 219 -35.91 26.86 -8.34
C ASP A 219 -37.14 27.75 -8.55
N SER A 220 -38.31 27.13 -8.74
CA SER A 220 -39.57 27.82 -9.05
C SER A 220 -40.27 28.44 -7.83
N SER A 221 -39.72 28.30 -6.62
CA SER A 221 -40.29 28.93 -5.43
C SER A 221 -40.22 30.46 -5.53
N MET A 222 -41.32 31.13 -5.19
CA MET A 222 -41.42 32.59 -5.25
C MET A 222 -41.01 33.18 -3.90
N VAL A 223 -39.80 33.71 -3.81
CA VAL A 223 -39.19 34.24 -2.58
C VAL A 223 -38.50 35.57 -2.85
N ILE A 224 -38.15 36.29 -1.77
CA ILE A 224 -37.38 37.56 -1.82
C ILE A 224 -35.91 37.39 -1.41
N SER A 225 -35.58 36.24 -0.80
CA SER A 225 -34.23 35.86 -0.39
C SER A 225 -33.88 34.56 -1.07
N HIS A 226 -32.87 34.59 -1.91
CA HIS A 226 -32.51 33.50 -2.81
C HIS A 226 -31.20 32.86 -2.38
N SER A 227 -31.07 31.57 -2.65
CA SER A 227 -29.84 30.81 -2.43
C SER A 227 -29.75 29.69 -3.45
N GLN A 228 -28.58 29.52 -4.06
CA GLN A 228 -28.29 28.43 -4.99
C GLN A 228 -26.88 27.90 -4.74
N SER A 229 -26.74 26.59 -4.60
CA SER A 229 -25.45 25.93 -4.43
C SER A 229 -24.87 25.49 -5.77
N LEU A 230 -23.58 25.76 -5.96
CA LEU A 230 -22.77 25.32 -7.09
C LEU A 230 -21.88 24.16 -6.62
N SER A 231 -21.75 23.12 -7.45
CA SER A 231 -20.93 21.94 -7.19
C SER A 231 -20.17 21.50 -8.44
N GLY A 232 -19.18 20.63 -8.26
CA GLY A 232 -18.37 20.10 -9.37
C GLY A 232 -17.40 21.12 -9.98
N LEU A 233 -17.05 22.16 -9.23
CA LEU A 233 -16.12 23.20 -9.68
C LEU A 233 -14.67 22.70 -9.61
N SER A 234 -13.81 23.29 -10.45
CA SER A 234 -12.37 23.04 -10.42
C SER A 234 -11.70 23.88 -9.32
N PRO A 235 -10.77 23.31 -8.51
CA PRO A 235 -10.03 24.03 -7.47
C PRO A 235 -9.17 25.17 -8.01
N SER A 236 -8.84 26.15 -7.15
CA SER A 236 -8.00 27.32 -7.48
C SER A 236 -8.41 28.05 -8.77
N THR A 237 -9.68 27.99 -9.16
CA THR A 237 -10.18 28.51 -10.43
C THR A 237 -11.14 29.67 -10.16
N THR A 238 -10.97 30.78 -10.89
CA THR A 238 -11.91 31.90 -10.87
C THR A 238 -13.12 31.58 -11.72
N TYR A 239 -14.31 31.70 -11.13
CA TYR A 239 -15.59 31.57 -11.80
C TYR A 239 -16.28 32.93 -11.87
N HIS A 240 -16.82 33.22 -13.05
CA HIS A 240 -17.79 34.27 -13.31
C HIS A 240 -19.20 33.72 -13.09
N TYR A 241 -20.06 34.49 -12.46
CA TYR A 241 -21.45 34.13 -12.25
C TYR A 241 -22.37 35.35 -12.30
N ARG A 242 -23.64 35.11 -12.65
CA ARG A 242 -24.72 36.08 -12.52
C ARG A 242 -26.00 35.39 -12.08
N VAL A 243 -26.85 36.13 -11.39
CA VAL A 243 -28.13 35.64 -10.87
C VAL A 243 -29.28 36.06 -11.77
N LYS A 244 -30.32 35.23 -11.87
CA LYS A 244 -31.54 35.49 -12.64
C LYS A 244 -32.74 35.22 -11.76
N SER A 245 -33.72 36.12 -11.84
CA SER A 245 -34.96 36.04 -11.08
C SER A 245 -36.12 36.52 -11.93
N ARG A 246 -37.19 35.74 -11.96
CA ARG A 246 -38.42 36.04 -12.68
C ARG A 246 -39.60 36.03 -11.72
N ASP A 247 -40.39 37.10 -11.74
CA ASP A 247 -41.60 37.22 -10.94
C ASP A 247 -42.74 36.31 -11.46
N ALA A 248 -43.89 36.35 -10.79
CA ALA A 248 -45.08 35.59 -11.19
C ALA A 248 -45.76 36.11 -12.47
N ALA A 249 -45.51 37.36 -12.86
CA ALA A 249 -46.02 37.97 -14.09
C ALA A 249 -45.18 37.62 -15.32
N GLY A 250 -43.98 37.07 -15.11
CA GLY A 250 -43.06 36.62 -16.14
C GLY A 250 -41.93 37.60 -16.45
N ASN A 251 -41.77 38.70 -15.73
CA ASN A 251 -40.70 39.67 -15.99
C ASN A 251 -39.37 39.13 -15.46
N LEU A 252 -38.36 39.03 -16.34
CA LEU A 252 -37.04 38.50 -15.99
C LEU A 252 -36.07 39.63 -15.66
N ALA A 253 -35.47 39.57 -14.48
CA ALA A 253 -34.29 40.34 -14.13
C ALA A 253 -33.03 39.47 -14.22
N THR A 254 -31.94 40.08 -14.68
CA THR A 254 -30.61 39.46 -14.74
C THR A 254 -29.62 40.38 -14.03
N GLY A 255 -28.90 39.85 -13.04
CA GLY A 255 -27.88 40.58 -12.32
C GLY A 255 -26.60 40.80 -13.15
N SER A 256 -25.74 41.68 -12.65
CA SER A 256 -24.40 41.91 -13.21
C SER A 256 -23.48 40.69 -13.03
N ASP A 257 -22.39 40.67 -13.80
CA ASP A 257 -21.31 39.70 -13.61
C ASP A 257 -20.62 39.90 -12.25
N ASN A 258 -20.40 38.80 -11.54
CA ASN A 258 -19.65 38.74 -10.29
C ASN A 258 -18.66 37.58 -10.37
N THR A 259 -17.62 37.62 -9.55
CA THR A 259 -16.60 36.56 -9.54
C THR A 259 -16.36 36.00 -8.15
N PHE A 260 -15.99 34.73 -8.08
CA PHE A 260 -15.35 34.14 -6.91
C PHE A 260 -14.25 33.16 -7.36
N THR A 261 -13.30 32.87 -6.48
CA THR A 261 -12.25 31.88 -6.75
C THR A 261 -12.40 30.73 -5.77
N THR A 262 -12.57 29.52 -6.28
CA THR A 262 -12.60 28.30 -5.44
C THR A 262 -11.29 28.15 -4.67
N SER A 263 -11.36 27.63 -3.46
CA SER A 263 -10.17 27.33 -2.66
C SER A 263 -9.27 26.31 -3.36
N ALA A 264 -8.00 26.26 -2.98
CA ALA A 264 -7.13 25.16 -3.40
C ALA A 264 -7.60 23.84 -2.75
N VAL A 265 -7.23 22.70 -3.33
CA VAL A 265 -7.39 21.42 -2.64
C VAL A 265 -6.48 21.44 -1.41
N ALA A 266 -6.99 21.01 -0.26
CA ALA A 266 -6.15 20.82 0.91
C ALA A 266 -5.07 19.78 0.60
N ASP A 267 -3.84 20.03 1.02
CA ASP A 267 -2.79 19.02 0.90
C ASP A 267 -3.15 17.81 1.77
N ALA A 268 -3.09 16.63 1.17
CA ALA A 268 -3.38 15.36 1.82
C ALA A 268 -2.18 14.40 1.79
N THR A 269 -1.04 14.84 1.26
CA THR A 269 0.16 14.03 1.11
C THR A 269 1.20 14.41 2.15
N PRO A 270 1.80 13.44 2.87
CA PRO A 270 2.93 13.73 3.74
C PRO A 270 4.18 14.18 2.97
N PRO A 271 5.11 14.91 3.63
CA PRO A 271 6.34 15.37 3.01
C PRO A 271 7.26 14.21 2.63
N VAL A 272 7.87 14.27 1.45
CA VAL A 272 8.86 13.30 0.97
C VAL A 272 10.21 13.61 1.58
N ARG A 273 10.83 12.62 2.24
CA ARG A 273 12.14 12.72 2.91
C ARG A 273 13.25 12.15 2.03
N PHE A 274 14.39 12.81 1.98
CA PHE A 274 15.58 12.35 1.26
C PHE A 274 16.86 12.96 1.84
N ALA A 275 18.01 12.56 1.29
CA ALA A 275 19.34 13.04 1.70
C ALA A 275 19.63 12.90 3.21
N GLY A 276 19.21 11.78 3.81
CA GLY A 276 19.57 11.42 5.17
C GLY A 276 21.08 11.38 5.39
N SER A 277 21.55 12.01 6.46
CA SER A 277 22.95 12.05 6.87
C SER A 277 23.06 11.79 8.38
N PRO A 278 24.10 11.08 8.86
CA PRO A 278 25.26 10.58 8.11
C PRO A 278 24.91 9.48 7.09
N SER A 279 25.50 9.57 5.88
CA SER A 279 25.31 8.59 4.80
C SER A 279 26.44 7.56 4.69
N THR A 280 27.52 7.75 5.45
CA THR A 280 28.68 6.86 5.53
C THR A 280 29.09 6.68 6.99
N ASN A 281 29.92 5.66 7.23
CA ASN A 281 30.51 5.46 8.55
C ASN A 281 31.40 6.66 8.94
N LEU A 282 31.39 6.98 10.22
CA LEU A 282 32.17 8.05 10.82
C LEU A 282 33.53 7.52 11.29
N SER A 283 34.55 8.38 11.33
CA SER A 283 35.88 8.03 11.81
C SER A 283 35.90 7.68 13.31
N SER A 284 36.87 6.89 13.74
CA SER A 284 37.10 6.61 15.17
C SER A 284 37.32 7.88 15.98
N GLY A 285 36.90 7.88 17.24
CA GLY A 285 36.94 9.04 18.13
C GLY A 285 35.81 10.05 17.92
N THR A 286 34.89 9.80 16.98
CA THR A 286 33.72 10.67 16.76
C THR A 286 32.71 10.46 17.87
N ASN A 287 32.55 11.45 18.76
CA ASN A 287 31.61 11.39 19.89
C ASN A 287 30.26 12.09 19.64
N GLN A 288 30.17 12.85 18.56
CA GLN A 288 29.00 13.62 18.13
C GLN A 288 28.90 13.65 16.62
N ALA A 289 27.68 13.65 16.09
CA ALA A 289 27.42 13.79 14.66
C ALA A 289 26.19 14.67 14.42
N THR A 290 26.07 15.21 13.21
CA THR A 290 24.84 15.88 12.78
C THR A 290 23.94 14.88 12.07
N LEU A 291 22.79 14.60 12.68
CA LEU A 291 21.68 13.94 12.02
C LEU A 291 20.96 14.97 11.16
N SER A 292 20.78 14.71 9.87
CA SER A 292 20.05 15.62 8.97
C SER A 292 19.33 14.90 7.85
N LEU A 293 18.36 15.59 7.26
CA LEU A 293 17.64 15.19 6.05
C LEU A 293 17.00 16.43 5.41
N THR A 294 16.49 16.26 4.20
CA THR A 294 15.70 17.28 3.50
C THR A 294 14.32 16.77 3.12
N THR A 295 13.37 17.69 2.99
CA THR A 295 12.01 17.43 2.50
C THR A 295 11.71 18.23 1.24
N ASN A 296 10.78 17.76 0.43
CA ASN A 296 10.33 18.46 -0.79
C ASN A 296 9.48 19.70 -0.49
N GLU A 297 9.05 19.88 0.76
CA GLU A 297 8.24 20.98 1.24
C GLU A 297 8.58 21.33 2.70
N SER A 298 8.03 22.44 3.20
CA SER A 298 8.23 22.86 4.59
C SER A 298 7.56 21.89 5.56
N ALA A 299 8.33 21.31 6.47
CA ALA A 299 7.84 20.31 7.42
C ALA A 299 8.48 20.44 8.80
N THR A 300 7.83 19.90 9.83
CA THR A 300 8.42 19.66 11.14
C THR A 300 8.83 18.19 11.24
N CYS A 301 10.11 17.91 11.48
CA CYS A 301 10.65 16.56 11.57
C CYS A 301 11.02 16.19 13.01
N ARG A 302 10.79 14.91 13.33
CA ARG A 302 11.10 14.28 14.61
C ARG A 302 11.83 12.96 14.40
N TYR A 303 12.57 12.50 15.41
CA TYR A 303 13.33 11.28 15.33
C TYR A 303 13.27 10.42 16.60
N SER A 304 13.53 9.13 16.41
CA SER A 304 13.55 8.11 17.47
C SER A 304 14.67 7.11 17.22
N ALA A 305 15.25 6.54 18.28
CA ALA A 305 16.15 5.38 18.18
C ALA A 305 15.38 4.04 18.08
N THR A 306 14.05 4.07 18.23
CA THR A 306 13.16 2.91 18.15
C THR A 306 12.26 3.02 16.92
N ALA A 307 12.17 1.95 16.15
CA ALA A 307 11.32 1.86 14.97
C ALA A 307 9.83 1.91 15.32
N GLY A 308 8.99 2.32 14.37
CA GLY A 308 7.54 2.22 14.42
C GLY A 308 6.84 3.23 15.32
N ILE A 309 7.55 4.17 15.94
CA ILE A 309 6.95 5.20 16.80
C ILE A 309 6.10 6.15 15.95
N ALA A 310 4.88 6.43 16.40
CA ALA A 310 4.02 7.42 15.74
C ALA A 310 4.64 8.82 15.88
N TYR A 311 4.48 9.68 14.87
CA TYR A 311 5.06 11.03 14.86
C TYR A 311 4.73 11.84 16.13
N SER A 312 3.49 11.77 16.60
CA SER A 312 3.03 12.45 17.83
C SER A 312 3.69 11.93 19.11
N SER A 313 4.17 10.69 19.11
CA SER A 313 4.85 10.04 20.24
C SER A 313 6.37 10.13 20.16
N MET A 314 6.95 10.61 19.07
CA MET A 314 8.38 10.86 18.98
C MET A 314 8.74 12.04 19.89
N SER A 315 9.61 11.81 20.86
CA SER A 315 10.04 12.79 21.86
C SER A 315 11.12 13.74 21.35
N ASN A 316 11.98 13.31 20.41
CA ASN A 316 13.04 14.16 19.88
C ASN A 316 12.58 14.89 18.63
N THR A 317 12.72 16.21 18.62
CA THR A 317 12.43 17.07 17.47
C THR A 317 13.75 17.59 16.89
N PHE A 318 13.84 17.68 15.57
CA PHE A 318 14.98 18.32 14.93
C PHE A 318 15.09 19.78 15.38
N LEU A 319 16.32 20.27 15.62
CA LEU A 319 16.54 21.64 16.07
C LEU A 319 16.27 22.64 14.97
N THR A 320 16.79 22.35 13.77
CA THR A 320 16.43 23.07 12.55
C THR A 320 15.28 22.30 11.92
N THR A 321 14.08 22.88 11.87
CA THR A 321 12.91 22.30 11.20
C THR A 321 11.88 23.40 10.93
N GLY A 322 10.77 23.09 10.25
CA GLY A 322 9.76 24.07 9.79
C GLY A 322 10.02 24.63 8.38
N GLY A 323 11.20 24.33 7.80
CA GLY A 323 11.54 24.56 6.39
C GLY A 323 11.76 23.24 5.65
N THR A 324 12.56 23.25 4.58
CA THR A 324 12.89 22.05 3.79
C THR A 324 14.15 21.31 4.24
N SER A 325 14.92 21.90 5.17
CA SER A 325 16.17 21.32 5.68
C SER A 325 16.06 21.09 7.18
N HIS A 326 16.47 19.90 7.62
CA HIS A 326 16.30 19.46 9.00
C HIS A 326 17.61 18.97 9.59
N SER A 327 18.00 19.46 10.76
CA SER A 327 19.22 19.01 11.44
C SER A 327 19.13 18.99 12.97
N ALA A 328 19.81 18.01 13.58
CA ALA A 328 19.95 17.83 15.02
C ALA A 328 21.36 17.31 15.32
N SER A 329 21.93 17.72 16.46
CA SER A 329 23.18 17.14 16.95
C SER A 329 22.84 15.92 17.80
N ILE A 330 23.50 14.79 17.52
CA ILE A 330 23.45 13.57 18.33
C ILE A 330 24.80 13.37 19.01
N SER A 331 24.77 12.99 20.29
CA SER A 331 25.95 12.84 21.15
C SER A 331 25.99 11.48 21.82
N GLY A 332 27.11 11.18 22.49
CA GLY A 332 27.31 9.88 23.14
C GLY A 332 27.64 8.76 22.16
N LEU A 333 28.21 9.12 21.01
CA LEU A 333 28.69 8.14 20.03
C LEU A 333 30.00 7.52 20.52
N THR A 334 30.13 6.20 20.37
CA THR A 334 31.31 5.43 20.79
C THR A 334 31.78 4.53 19.66
N ASP A 335 33.09 4.39 19.54
CA ASP A 335 33.74 3.55 18.53
C ASP A 335 33.17 2.12 18.54
N GLN A 336 33.16 1.47 17.38
CA GLN A 336 32.64 0.11 17.16
C GLN A 336 31.12 -0.05 17.32
N ASN A 337 30.37 1.04 17.50
CA ASN A 337 28.92 0.98 17.62
C ASN A 337 28.22 1.44 16.34
N THR A 338 27.06 0.83 16.07
CA THR A 338 26.16 1.20 14.97
C THR A 338 24.93 1.89 15.55
N TYR A 339 24.58 3.04 14.99
CA TYR A 339 23.44 3.85 15.39
C TYR A 339 22.41 3.88 14.28
N THR A 340 21.15 3.69 14.64
CA THR A 340 20.01 3.78 13.72
C THR A 340 18.98 4.74 14.29
N TYR A 341 18.57 5.71 13.50
CA TYR A 341 17.51 6.66 13.81
C TYR A 341 16.40 6.59 12.79
N TYR A 342 15.16 6.70 13.26
CA TYR A 342 13.95 6.65 12.48
C TYR A 342 13.29 8.03 12.50
N VAL A 343 13.11 8.61 11.33
CA VAL A 343 12.64 9.99 11.15
C VAL A 343 11.24 10.01 10.54
N LYS A 344 10.35 10.82 11.13
CA LYS A 344 9.05 11.18 10.56
C LYS A 344 8.90 12.69 10.52
N CYS A 345 8.26 13.18 9.47
CA CYS A 345 8.01 14.59 9.27
C CYS A 345 6.51 14.82 9.09
N GLN A 346 6.06 16.02 9.47
CA GLN A 346 4.69 16.49 9.30
C GLN A 346 4.72 17.86 8.64
N ASP A 347 3.98 18.05 7.55
CA ASP A 347 3.85 19.35 6.89
C ASP A 347 2.98 20.34 7.71
N SER A 348 2.74 21.55 7.17
CA SER A 348 1.84 22.53 7.78
C SER A 348 0.35 22.18 7.70
N ALA A 349 -0.05 21.28 6.80
CA ALA A 349 -1.42 20.78 6.66
C ALA A 349 -1.74 19.66 7.67
N GLY A 350 -0.74 19.15 8.38
CA GLY A 350 -0.86 18.12 9.39
C GLY A 350 -0.62 16.70 8.87
N ASN A 351 -0.17 16.54 7.63
CA ASN A 351 0.10 15.22 7.04
C ASN A 351 1.43 14.68 7.56
N ALA A 352 1.37 13.71 8.46
CA ALA A 352 2.55 13.05 9.01
C ALA A 352 2.88 11.77 8.23
N ASN A 353 4.17 11.49 8.03
CA ASN A 353 4.58 10.24 7.40
C ASN A 353 4.14 9.02 8.24
N PRO A 354 3.54 7.98 7.63
CA PRO A 354 3.16 6.77 8.35
C PRO A 354 4.37 5.84 8.61
N ASP A 355 5.31 5.82 7.67
CA ASP A 355 6.49 4.97 7.60
C ASP A 355 7.74 5.65 8.19
N ASP A 356 8.73 4.83 8.55
CA ASP A 356 10.00 5.30 9.08
C ASP A 356 10.99 5.62 7.95
N TYR A 357 11.62 6.80 8.01
CA TYR A 357 12.81 7.08 7.22
C TYR A 357 14.06 6.76 8.05
N GLN A 358 14.80 5.74 7.65
CA GLN A 358 15.94 5.23 8.42
C GLN A 358 17.24 5.94 8.05
N ILE A 359 17.97 6.43 9.06
CA ILE A 359 19.35 6.92 8.94
C ILE A 359 20.22 6.02 9.82
N THR A 360 21.14 5.28 9.20
CA THR A 360 22.02 4.34 9.89
C THR A 360 23.48 4.63 9.54
N PHE A 361 24.33 4.67 10.56
CA PHE A 361 25.77 4.84 10.42
C PHE A 361 26.49 4.14 11.58
N SER A 362 27.77 3.84 11.42
CA SER A 362 28.63 3.34 12.51
C SER A 362 29.81 4.27 12.76
N VAL A 363 30.40 4.17 13.96
CA VAL A 363 31.67 4.81 14.29
C VAL A 363 32.77 3.76 14.17
N ALA A 364 33.77 4.03 13.33
CA ALA A 364 34.88 3.10 13.09
C ALA A 364 35.64 2.76 14.38
N SER A 365 36.25 1.58 14.43
CA SER A 365 37.19 1.21 15.49
C SER A 365 38.43 2.10 15.44
N THR A 366 39.02 2.40 16.59
CA THR A 366 40.38 2.97 16.64
C THR A 366 41.33 2.11 15.82
N THR A 367 42.02 2.70 14.85
CA THR A 367 43.13 2.01 14.17
C THR A 367 44.26 1.85 15.16
N ASP A 368 44.74 0.61 15.33
CA ASP A 368 45.97 0.38 16.08
C ASP A 368 47.14 1.05 15.35
N THR A 369 47.94 1.82 16.08
CA THR A 369 49.11 2.53 15.54
C THR A 369 50.41 2.12 16.24
N ILE A 370 50.35 1.16 17.17
CA ILE A 370 51.49 0.75 17.98
C ILE A 370 52.08 -0.52 17.36
N PRO A 371 53.34 -0.52 16.91
CA PRO A 371 53.98 -1.75 16.45
C PRO A 371 54.10 -2.80 17.56
N PRO A 372 54.09 -4.10 17.20
CA PRO A 372 54.24 -5.17 18.17
C PRO A 372 55.59 -5.08 18.88
N VAL A 373 55.59 -5.22 20.20
CA VAL A 373 56.81 -5.24 21.02
C VAL A 373 57.49 -6.61 20.90
N LEU A 374 58.69 -6.62 20.32
CA LEU A 374 59.50 -7.82 20.16
C LEU A 374 60.26 -8.17 21.46
N SER A 375 60.23 -9.43 21.86
CA SER A 375 60.87 -9.92 23.08
C SER A 375 61.39 -11.36 22.90
N SER A 376 62.26 -11.82 23.81
CA SER A 376 62.77 -13.20 23.85
C SER A 376 63.44 -13.68 22.54
N ILE A 377 64.05 -12.76 21.79
CA ILE A 377 64.71 -13.06 20.52
C ILE A 377 65.95 -13.92 20.79
N THR A 378 65.95 -15.14 20.26
CA THR A 378 67.00 -16.13 20.52
C THR A 378 67.25 -17.01 19.30
N ALA A 379 68.52 -17.37 19.10
CA ALA A 379 68.93 -18.41 18.15
C ALA A 379 69.14 -19.73 18.92
N SER A 380 68.55 -20.81 18.42
CA SER A 380 68.62 -22.15 19.00
C SER A 380 68.78 -23.20 17.90
N SER A 381 68.98 -24.47 18.28
CA SER A 381 69.14 -25.59 17.33
C SER A 381 70.18 -25.28 16.23
N ILE A 382 71.26 -24.59 16.62
CA ILE A 382 72.31 -24.16 15.72
C ILE A 382 73.17 -25.37 15.37
N ILE A 383 73.18 -25.74 14.10
CA ILE A 383 74.01 -26.82 13.55
C ILE A 383 74.89 -26.26 12.41
N SER A 384 75.51 -27.12 11.61
CA SER A 384 76.49 -26.71 10.59
C SER A 384 75.88 -25.94 9.41
N ASP A 385 74.59 -26.10 9.13
CA ASP A 385 73.93 -25.50 7.96
C ASP A 385 72.55 -24.90 8.25
N SER A 386 72.11 -24.91 9.52
CA SER A 386 70.84 -24.31 9.91
C SER A 386 70.86 -23.75 11.33
N ALA A 387 69.91 -22.86 11.61
CA ALA A 387 69.58 -22.39 12.95
C ALA A 387 68.09 -22.06 13.04
N VAL A 388 67.49 -22.22 14.22
CA VAL A 388 66.10 -21.84 14.48
C VAL A 388 66.09 -20.56 15.28
N ILE A 389 65.46 -19.52 14.75
CA ILE A 389 65.30 -18.24 15.43
C ILE A 389 63.88 -18.16 15.98
N THR A 390 63.77 -17.86 17.28
CA THR A 390 62.47 -17.72 17.97
C THR A 390 62.36 -16.37 18.66
N TRP A 391 61.15 -15.82 18.71
CA TRP A 391 60.82 -14.60 19.44
C TRP A 391 59.33 -14.56 19.80
N THR A 392 58.97 -13.65 20.70
CA THR A 392 57.58 -13.40 21.12
C THR A 392 57.18 -11.95 20.90
N THR A 393 55.90 -11.74 20.60
CA THR A 393 55.28 -10.42 20.48
C THR A 393 54.14 -10.27 21.50
N ASN A 394 53.91 -9.05 21.99
CA ASN A 394 52.81 -8.73 22.92
C ASN A 394 51.41 -8.78 22.26
N GLU A 395 51.37 -8.90 20.93
CA GLU A 395 50.16 -9.04 20.12
C GLU A 395 50.43 -9.95 18.91
N VAL A 396 49.37 -10.37 18.22
CA VAL A 396 49.50 -11.26 17.06
C VAL A 396 50.12 -10.51 15.88
N SER A 397 51.17 -11.08 15.28
CA SER A 397 51.90 -10.46 14.17
C SER A 397 52.45 -11.50 13.19
N ASP A 398 52.89 -11.07 12.02
CA ASP A 398 53.59 -11.91 11.05
C ASP A 398 55.05 -12.20 11.45
N SER A 399 55.72 -13.08 10.71
CA SER A 399 57.13 -13.44 10.98
C SER A 399 58.00 -13.29 9.73
N GLN A 400 59.12 -12.56 9.85
CA GLN A 400 60.18 -12.51 8.85
C GLN A 400 61.55 -12.28 9.49
N ILE A 401 62.60 -12.83 8.89
CA ILE A 401 64.00 -12.63 9.32
C ILE A 401 64.83 -12.08 8.16
N GLU A 402 65.68 -11.11 8.46
CA GLU A 402 66.81 -10.72 7.61
C GLU A 402 68.10 -11.24 8.26
N TYR A 403 68.95 -11.92 7.50
CA TYR A 403 70.17 -12.57 8.01
C TYR A 403 71.32 -12.55 7.01
N GLY A 404 72.56 -12.69 7.48
CA GLY A 404 73.76 -12.75 6.64
C GLY A 404 75.07 -12.82 7.40
N THR A 405 76.19 -12.91 6.69
CA THR A 405 77.53 -12.96 7.31
C THR A 405 78.05 -11.59 7.77
N THR A 406 77.27 -10.52 7.55
CA THR A 406 77.56 -9.16 8.00
C THR A 406 76.26 -8.50 8.48
N ALA A 407 76.34 -7.40 9.23
CA ALA A 407 75.18 -6.61 9.66
C ALA A 407 74.37 -5.97 8.51
N SER A 408 74.80 -6.13 7.25
CA SER A 408 74.01 -5.79 6.06
C SER A 408 73.03 -6.91 5.65
N TYR A 409 73.10 -8.07 6.30
CA TYR A 409 72.28 -9.28 6.09
C TYR A 409 72.35 -9.83 4.65
N GLY A 410 71.76 -9.16 3.66
CA GLY A 410 71.82 -9.57 2.27
C GLY A 410 70.97 -10.82 1.93
N SER A 411 70.39 -11.49 2.92
CA SER A 411 69.36 -12.52 2.76
C SER A 411 68.14 -12.23 3.64
N GLN A 412 66.97 -12.72 3.22
CA GLN A 412 65.73 -12.64 3.99
C GLN A 412 64.88 -13.90 3.79
N THR A 413 64.11 -14.27 4.81
CA THR A 413 63.15 -15.37 4.71
C THR A 413 61.88 -14.93 3.96
N SER A 414 61.11 -15.91 3.46
CA SER A 414 59.73 -15.66 3.05
C SER A 414 58.91 -15.12 4.22
N LEU A 415 57.95 -14.24 3.92
CA LEU A 415 57.04 -13.71 4.91
C LEU A 415 56.04 -14.79 5.35
N ALA A 416 56.01 -15.12 6.64
CA ALA A 416 54.97 -15.96 7.23
C ALA A 416 53.77 -15.10 7.63
N VAL A 417 52.74 -15.03 6.79
CA VAL A 417 51.59 -14.13 6.96
C VAL A 417 50.60 -14.56 8.05
N SER A 418 50.71 -15.77 8.59
CA SER A 418 49.87 -16.25 9.69
C SER A 418 50.23 -15.53 10.98
N LEU A 419 49.28 -14.79 11.55
CA LEU A 419 49.54 -13.98 12.74
C LEU A 419 49.66 -14.85 14.01
N ALA A 420 50.73 -14.67 14.78
CA ALA A 420 51.00 -15.37 16.03
C ALA A 420 51.68 -14.46 17.06
N THR A 421 51.63 -14.84 18.34
CA THR A 421 52.41 -14.20 19.43
C THR A 421 53.72 -14.91 19.73
N TYR A 422 53.88 -16.15 19.24
CA TYR A 422 55.09 -16.94 19.30
C TYR A 422 55.54 -17.26 17.88
N HIS A 423 56.79 -16.93 17.57
CA HIS A 423 57.35 -17.02 16.24
C HIS A 423 58.54 -17.97 16.25
N SER A 424 58.61 -18.84 15.24
CA SER A 424 59.72 -19.77 15.05
C SER A 424 60.01 -19.91 13.56
N VAL A 425 61.19 -19.49 13.14
CA VAL A 425 61.62 -19.51 11.74
C VAL A 425 62.96 -20.21 11.65
N THR A 426 63.05 -21.21 10.77
CA THR A 426 64.28 -21.96 10.52
C THR A 426 65.04 -21.32 9.36
N LEU A 427 66.30 -20.93 9.61
CA LEU A 427 67.27 -20.54 8.61
C LEU A 427 68.00 -21.80 8.13
N SER A 428 68.10 -22.03 6.83
CA SER A 428 68.75 -23.20 6.23
C SER A 428 69.73 -22.79 5.13
N GLY A 429 70.63 -23.71 4.73
CA GLY A 429 71.63 -23.45 3.71
C GLY A 429 72.76 -22.51 4.17
N LEU A 430 73.04 -22.49 5.48
CA LEU A 430 74.11 -21.70 6.07
C LEU A 430 75.47 -22.37 5.86
N PHE A 431 76.55 -21.59 5.86
CA PHE A 431 77.91 -22.13 5.84
C PHE A 431 78.36 -22.54 7.24
N ALA A 432 78.99 -23.70 7.38
CA ALA A 432 79.50 -24.19 8.66
C ALA A 432 80.60 -23.28 9.25
N SER A 433 80.76 -23.33 10.57
CA SER A 433 81.73 -22.51 11.32
C SER A 433 81.70 -21.01 10.99
N THR A 434 80.55 -20.48 10.55
CA THR A 434 80.40 -19.10 10.08
C THR A 434 79.54 -18.28 11.04
N LEU A 435 79.99 -17.07 11.35
CA LEU A 435 79.22 -16.09 12.12
C LEU A 435 78.14 -15.47 11.22
N TYR A 436 76.90 -15.48 11.69
CA TYR A 436 75.76 -14.83 11.07
C TYR A 436 75.20 -13.73 11.97
N HIS A 437 74.87 -12.61 11.36
CA HIS A 437 74.05 -11.53 11.86
C HIS A 437 72.60 -11.75 11.44
N TYR A 438 71.63 -11.43 12.29
CA TYR A 438 70.21 -11.49 11.97
C TYR A 438 69.39 -10.44 12.75
N ARG A 439 68.27 -10.03 12.17
CA ARG A 439 67.20 -9.29 12.84
C ARG A 439 65.84 -9.85 12.48
N VAL A 440 64.90 -9.78 13.42
CA VAL A 440 63.52 -10.24 13.23
C VAL A 440 62.60 -9.05 12.95
N LYS A 441 61.57 -9.30 12.15
CA LYS A 441 60.56 -8.34 11.74
C LYS A 441 59.19 -8.96 11.95
N SER A 442 58.29 -8.20 12.56
CA SER A 442 56.91 -8.60 12.81
C SER A 442 55.97 -7.42 12.61
N ARG A 443 54.90 -7.67 11.90
CA ARG A 443 53.85 -6.70 11.59
C ARG A 443 52.51 -7.19 12.11
N ASP A 444 51.80 -6.35 12.84
CA ASP A 444 50.46 -6.66 13.33
C ASP A 444 49.39 -6.65 12.22
N ALA A 445 48.14 -6.91 12.59
CA ALA A 445 47.00 -6.85 11.67
C ALA A 445 46.72 -5.44 11.12
N ALA A 446 47.13 -4.38 11.82
CA ALA A 446 46.99 -2.98 11.43
C ALA A 446 48.16 -2.47 10.56
N SER A 447 49.08 -3.35 10.18
CA SER A 447 50.28 -3.07 9.39
C SER A 447 51.39 -2.28 10.10
N ASN A 448 51.37 -2.17 11.43
CA ASN A 448 52.47 -1.55 12.18
C ASN A 448 53.66 -2.52 12.25
N LEU A 449 54.82 -2.10 11.75
CA LEU A 449 56.01 -2.94 11.63
C LEU A 449 57.00 -2.68 12.78
N ALA A 450 57.36 -3.74 13.51
CA ALA A 450 58.48 -3.73 14.44
C ALA A 450 59.70 -4.44 13.85
N ILE A 451 60.90 -3.91 14.12
CA ILE A 451 62.18 -4.46 13.68
C ILE A 451 63.10 -4.53 14.90
N SER A 452 63.74 -5.68 15.13
CA SER A 452 64.68 -5.82 16.24
C SER A 452 66.02 -5.14 15.99
N LEU A 453 66.83 -5.06 17.04
CA LEU A 453 68.28 -4.84 16.92
C LEU A 453 68.96 -6.02 16.19
N ASP A 454 70.25 -5.86 15.91
CA ASP A 454 71.11 -6.91 15.37
C ASP A 454 71.45 -7.95 16.46
N PHE A 455 71.31 -9.23 16.10
CA PHE A 455 71.72 -10.37 16.92
C PHE A 455 72.68 -11.23 16.11
N THR A 456 73.48 -12.05 16.79
CA THR A 456 74.43 -12.93 16.12
C THR A 456 74.36 -14.37 16.62
N PHE A 457 74.74 -15.31 15.77
CA PHE A 457 75.02 -16.70 16.12
C PHE A 457 76.12 -17.25 15.20
N THR A 458 76.86 -18.27 15.65
CA THR A 458 77.86 -18.95 14.84
C THR A 458 77.41 -20.39 14.61
N THR A 459 77.26 -20.81 13.34
CA THR A 459 76.95 -22.21 13.00
C THR A 459 78.05 -23.14 13.51
N ASN A 460 77.68 -24.36 13.89
CA ASN A 460 78.65 -25.33 14.37
C ASN A 460 79.62 -25.77 13.25
N SER A 461 80.77 -26.29 13.63
CA SER A 461 81.65 -27.00 12.70
C SER A 461 80.99 -28.29 12.23
N PHE A 462 81.33 -28.75 11.02
CA PHE A 462 80.92 -30.07 10.53
C PHE A 462 81.32 -31.16 11.52
N VAL A 463 80.33 -31.71 12.22
CA VAL A 463 80.46 -32.98 12.93
C VAL A 463 79.81 -34.03 12.05
N SER A 464 80.61 -34.97 11.53
CA SER A 464 80.08 -36.11 10.79
C SER A 464 79.19 -36.92 11.73
N PRO A 465 77.86 -37.04 11.49
CA PRO A 465 77.00 -37.78 12.37
C PRO A 465 76.98 -39.26 11.99
N THR A 466 77.17 -40.11 12.99
CA THR A 466 76.73 -41.51 12.99
C THR A 466 75.20 -41.53 12.84
N PRO A 467 74.61 -42.39 11.99
CA PRO A 467 73.21 -42.30 11.61
C PRO A 467 72.27 -42.76 12.72
N THR A 468 71.33 -41.89 13.11
CA THR A 468 70.09 -42.24 13.81
C THR A 468 68.97 -42.25 12.76
N PRO A 469 68.05 -43.24 12.74
CA PRO A 469 67.12 -43.41 11.62
C PRO A 469 66.07 -42.29 11.58
N ALA A 470 65.90 -41.69 10.41
CA ALA A 470 64.79 -40.82 10.07
C ALA A 470 63.47 -41.64 10.00
N PRO A 471 62.29 -41.03 10.20
CA PRO A 471 61.02 -41.73 10.19
C PRO A 471 60.78 -42.41 8.84
N THR A 472 60.69 -43.74 8.86
CA THR A 472 60.19 -44.54 7.72
C THR A 472 58.71 -44.22 7.50
N LEU A 473 58.39 -43.76 6.30
CA LEU A 473 57.02 -43.64 5.81
C LEU A 473 56.44 -45.06 5.72
N ALA A 474 55.22 -45.24 6.21
CA ALA A 474 54.55 -46.53 6.13
C ALA A 474 54.27 -46.89 4.66
N ASP A 475 54.36 -48.19 4.33
CA ASP A 475 53.88 -48.68 3.04
C ASP A 475 52.40 -48.31 2.86
N GLY A 476 52.07 -47.84 1.66
CA GLY A 476 50.77 -47.24 1.32
C GLY A 476 50.72 -45.72 1.44
N SER A 477 51.76 -45.06 1.94
CA SER A 477 51.77 -43.59 2.08
C SER A 477 51.76 -42.89 0.71
N LEU A 478 50.83 -41.96 0.51
CA LEU A 478 50.82 -41.05 -0.63
C LEU A 478 51.55 -39.77 -0.23
N VAL A 479 52.61 -39.43 -0.95
CA VAL A 479 53.47 -38.30 -0.60
C VAL A 479 53.87 -37.48 -1.81
N ARG A 480 54.16 -36.22 -1.56
CA ARG A 480 54.71 -35.29 -2.55
C ARG A 480 55.75 -34.39 -1.88
N ALA A 481 56.81 -34.07 -2.62
CA ALA A 481 57.79 -33.08 -2.15
C ALA A 481 57.18 -31.67 -2.16
N ALA A 482 57.50 -30.85 -1.16
CA ALA A 482 57.09 -29.45 -1.14
C ALA A 482 57.54 -28.73 -2.44
N GLY A 483 56.58 -28.25 -3.23
CA GLY A 483 56.84 -27.56 -4.50
C GLY A 483 56.95 -28.45 -5.76
N ASP A 484 56.95 -29.78 -5.62
CA ASP A 484 56.87 -30.71 -6.77
C ASP A 484 55.41 -30.98 -7.15
N THR A 485 55.11 -31.31 -8.41
CA THR A 485 53.78 -31.71 -8.88
C THR A 485 53.58 -33.23 -8.90
N LYS A 486 54.64 -34.03 -8.80
CA LYS A 486 54.57 -35.50 -8.78
C LYS A 486 54.08 -36.02 -7.44
N VAL A 487 53.10 -36.93 -7.47
CA VAL A 487 52.69 -37.70 -6.29
C VAL A 487 53.28 -39.11 -6.38
N PHE A 488 53.80 -39.60 -5.26
CA PHE A 488 54.39 -40.92 -5.15
C PHE A 488 53.60 -41.76 -4.14
N LEU A 489 53.44 -43.05 -4.46
CA LEU A 489 53.06 -44.09 -3.51
C LEU A 489 54.33 -44.68 -2.92
N ILE A 490 54.46 -44.71 -1.60
CA ILE A 490 55.52 -45.46 -0.92
C ILE A 490 55.05 -46.89 -0.74
N GLN A 491 55.77 -47.85 -1.32
CA GLN A 491 55.45 -49.27 -1.17
C GLN A 491 56.70 -50.12 -1.34
N ASN A 492 56.91 -51.11 -0.46
CA ASN A 492 58.05 -52.01 -0.52
C ASN A 492 59.40 -51.27 -0.61
N ASN A 493 59.57 -50.19 0.17
CA ASN A 493 60.75 -49.32 0.16
C ASN A 493 61.06 -48.63 -1.20
N GLN A 494 60.06 -48.55 -2.08
CA GLN A 494 60.13 -47.81 -3.34
C GLN A 494 59.18 -46.62 -3.32
N LYS A 495 59.55 -45.53 -4.00
CA LYS A 495 58.62 -44.47 -4.39
C LYS A 495 58.15 -44.75 -5.81
N GLN A 496 56.87 -45.06 -5.96
CA GLN A 496 56.25 -45.33 -7.25
C GLN A 496 55.53 -44.07 -7.72
N TRP A 497 55.95 -43.52 -8.86
CA TRP A 497 55.33 -42.32 -9.42
C TRP A 497 53.90 -42.63 -9.88
N ILE A 498 52.94 -41.78 -9.51
CA ILE A 498 51.57 -41.83 -10.03
C ILE A 498 51.49 -40.91 -11.26
N PRO A 499 51.43 -41.46 -12.48
CA PRO A 499 51.74 -40.73 -13.70
C PRO A 499 50.63 -39.80 -14.19
N SER A 500 49.41 -39.95 -13.68
CA SER A 500 48.26 -39.13 -14.07
C SER A 500 47.19 -39.09 -13.00
N LEU A 501 46.31 -38.10 -13.09
CA LEU A 501 45.11 -38.02 -12.28
C LEU A 501 44.21 -39.25 -12.49
N ASP A 502 44.13 -39.79 -13.70
CA ASP A 502 43.34 -41.00 -13.99
C ASP A 502 43.84 -42.20 -13.21
N VAL A 503 45.17 -42.42 -13.15
CA VAL A 503 45.75 -43.49 -12.32
C VAL A 503 45.52 -43.21 -10.84
N PHE A 504 45.68 -41.95 -10.41
CA PHE A 504 45.49 -41.54 -9.02
C PHE A 504 44.07 -41.89 -8.53
N VAL A 505 43.05 -41.44 -9.26
CA VAL A 505 41.65 -41.66 -8.87
C VAL A 505 41.25 -43.13 -9.11
N ALA A 506 41.76 -43.79 -10.15
CA ALA A 506 41.44 -45.19 -10.43
C ALA A 506 41.90 -46.16 -9.32
N ASN A 507 42.97 -45.81 -8.62
CA ASN A 507 43.46 -46.56 -7.46
C ASN A 507 42.76 -46.17 -6.14
N GLY A 508 41.72 -45.33 -6.20
CA GLY A 508 40.95 -44.90 -5.03
C GLY A 508 41.71 -43.92 -4.12
N TYR A 509 42.76 -43.28 -4.62
CA TYR A 509 43.50 -42.27 -3.87
C TYR A 509 42.75 -40.93 -3.83
N SER A 510 42.91 -40.20 -2.74
CA SER A 510 42.32 -38.87 -2.53
C SER A 510 43.40 -37.88 -2.14
N TRP A 511 43.30 -36.64 -2.63
CA TRP A 511 44.27 -35.58 -2.33
C TRP A 511 44.36 -35.26 -0.84
N GLY A 512 43.29 -35.49 -0.07
CA GLY A 512 43.31 -35.34 1.39
C GLY A 512 44.27 -36.30 2.11
N ASN A 513 44.66 -37.40 1.46
CA ASN A 513 45.59 -38.39 1.99
C ASN A 513 47.04 -38.17 1.52
N VAL A 514 47.30 -37.15 0.70
CA VAL A 514 48.64 -36.84 0.19
C VAL A 514 49.38 -35.98 1.20
N SER A 515 50.38 -36.54 1.86
CA SER A 515 51.23 -35.81 2.80
C SER A 515 52.37 -35.08 2.07
N VAL A 516 52.62 -33.84 2.44
CA VAL A 516 53.77 -33.09 1.95
C VAL A 516 54.98 -33.44 2.82
N VAL A 517 56.05 -33.93 2.20
CA VAL A 517 57.30 -34.30 2.87
C VAL A 517 58.47 -33.54 2.29
N ASP A 518 59.57 -33.47 3.04
CA ASP A 518 60.83 -32.93 2.52
C ASP A 518 61.38 -33.84 1.41
N SER A 519 61.99 -33.25 0.38
CA SER A 519 62.59 -33.99 -0.73
C SER A 519 63.65 -35.00 -0.27
N SER A 520 64.36 -34.72 0.82
CA SER A 520 65.34 -35.63 1.43
C SER A 520 64.72 -36.92 1.98
N VAL A 521 63.45 -36.91 2.40
CA VAL A 521 62.73 -38.11 2.83
C VAL A 521 62.39 -38.99 1.63
N LEU A 522 61.94 -38.38 0.53
CA LEU A 522 61.66 -39.09 -0.72
C LEU A 522 62.90 -39.70 -1.37
N ASN A 523 64.05 -39.02 -1.26
CA ASN A 523 65.32 -39.49 -1.82
C ASN A 523 65.86 -40.77 -1.16
N GLN A 524 65.30 -41.19 -0.02
CA GLN A 524 65.68 -42.43 0.68
C GLN A 524 65.05 -43.69 0.07
N TYR A 525 63.98 -43.54 -0.73
CA TYR A 525 63.26 -44.65 -1.36
C TYR A 525 63.77 -44.86 -2.79
N GLN A 526 63.91 -46.13 -3.20
CA GLN A 526 64.30 -46.46 -4.57
C GLN A 526 63.21 -46.05 -5.57
N GLU A 527 63.57 -45.64 -6.77
CA GLU A 527 62.59 -45.43 -7.84
C GLU A 527 61.89 -46.75 -8.18
N GLY A 528 60.59 -46.81 -7.95
CA GLY A 528 59.75 -47.94 -8.35
C GLY A 528 59.11 -47.71 -9.71
N SER A 529 58.60 -48.79 -10.32
CA SER A 529 57.78 -48.68 -11.52
C SER A 529 56.59 -47.74 -11.28
N PRO A 530 56.19 -46.90 -12.26
CA PRO A 530 55.02 -46.06 -12.11
C PRO A 530 53.78 -46.89 -11.75
N VAL A 531 52.95 -46.34 -10.86
CA VAL A 531 51.66 -46.96 -10.51
C VAL A 531 50.83 -47.07 -11.78
N THR A 532 50.21 -48.24 -11.98
CA THR A 532 49.29 -48.47 -13.08
C THR A 532 47.86 -48.31 -12.60
N ALA A 533 46.94 -47.92 -13.48
CA ALA A 533 45.53 -47.82 -13.11
C ALA A 533 44.99 -49.22 -12.80
N VAL A 534 44.31 -49.38 -11.66
CA VAL A 534 43.49 -50.57 -11.43
C VAL A 534 42.38 -50.60 -12.48
N THR A 535 42.07 -51.79 -12.99
CA THR A 535 40.94 -51.95 -13.91
C THR A 535 39.65 -51.75 -13.14
N ILE A 536 38.93 -50.68 -13.45
CA ILE A 536 37.64 -50.37 -12.82
C ILE A 536 36.52 -50.92 -13.71
N VAL A 537 35.66 -51.74 -13.12
CA VAL A 537 34.40 -52.14 -13.73
C VAL A 537 33.32 -51.18 -13.23
N ILE A 538 32.93 -50.24 -14.08
CA ILE A 538 31.84 -49.30 -13.76
C ILE A 538 30.51 -50.07 -13.85
N PRO A 539 29.62 -49.96 -12.83
CA PRO A 539 28.28 -50.52 -12.91
C PRO A 539 27.57 -50.08 -14.19
N SER A 540 26.97 -51.02 -14.94
CA SER A 540 26.39 -50.76 -16.26
C SER A 540 25.35 -49.63 -16.26
N ALA A 541 24.63 -49.48 -15.14
CA ALA A 541 23.66 -48.42 -14.88
C ALA A 541 24.29 -47.01 -14.82
N LEU A 542 25.51 -46.90 -14.33
CA LEU A 542 26.25 -45.64 -14.23
C LEU A 542 27.13 -45.41 -15.47
N ALA A 543 27.71 -46.46 -16.05
CA ALA A 543 28.54 -46.36 -17.26
C ALA A 543 27.80 -45.67 -18.43
N ASN A 544 26.47 -45.85 -18.51
CA ASN A 544 25.62 -45.32 -19.58
C ASN A 544 24.61 -44.27 -19.09
N ALA A 545 24.80 -43.71 -17.89
CA ALA A 545 23.85 -42.76 -17.33
C ALA A 545 23.85 -41.42 -18.10
N THR A 546 22.67 -40.85 -18.31
CA THR A 546 22.55 -39.46 -18.75
C THR A 546 22.96 -38.53 -17.62
N LEU A 547 23.84 -37.57 -17.91
CA LEU A 547 24.31 -36.62 -16.92
C LEU A 547 23.49 -35.33 -17.00
N ILE A 548 22.95 -34.89 -15.86
CA ILE A 548 22.09 -33.71 -15.82
C ILE A 548 22.49 -32.77 -14.68
N ARG A 549 22.21 -31.48 -14.85
CA ARG A 549 22.30 -30.47 -13.79
C ARG A 549 21.14 -29.47 -13.89
N VAL A 550 20.71 -28.93 -12.75
CA VAL A 550 19.64 -27.92 -12.72
C VAL A 550 20.23 -26.54 -13.01
N ASN A 551 19.56 -25.73 -13.84
CA ASN A 551 20.01 -24.38 -14.13
C ASN A 551 20.19 -23.55 -12.84
N GLY A 552 21.36 -22.95 -12.66
CA GLY A 552 21.70 -22.16 -11.46
C GLY A 552 22.15 -22.95 -10.22
N TYR A 553 22.20 -24.28 -10.28
CA TYR A 553 22.67 -25.12 -9.16
C TYR A 553 23.98 -25.86 -9.50
N PRO A 554 24.89 -26.05 -8.53
CA PRO A 554 26.22 -26.62 -8.78
C PRO A 554 26.27 -28.15 -8.82
N LYS A 555 25.21 -28.86 -8.37
CA LYS A 555 25.20 -30.32 -8.31
C LYS A 555 25.02 -30.95 -9.70
N VAL A 556 25.81 -31.99 -9.97
CA VAL A 556 25.68 -32.85 -11.16
C VAL A 556 25.12 -34.20 -10.74
N TYR A 557 24.17 -34.72 -11.51
CA TYR A 557 23.50 -35.99 -11.25
C TYR A 557 23.68 -36.95 -12.43
N ALA A 558 23.88 -38.23 -12.12
CA ALA A 558 23.72 -39.33 -13.08
C ALA A 558 22.29 -39.86 -12.98
N LEU A 559 21.56 -39.87 -14.10
CA LEU A 559 20.20 -40.37 -14.18
C LEU A 559 20.21 -41.89 -14.40
N VAL A 560 19.81 -42.64 -13.38
CA VAL A 560 19.73 -44.10 -13.38
C VAL A 560 18.27 -44.52 -13.39
N GLY A 561 17.73 -44.80 -14.58
CA GLY A 561 16.29 -44.99 -14.78
C GLY A 561 15.52 -43.70 -14.49
N THR A 562 14.71 -43.67 -13.43
CA THR A 562 13.98 -42.47 -12.97
C THR A 562 14.60 -41.82 -11.72
N LYS A 563 15.81 -42.25 -11.33
CA LYS A 563 16.47 -41.84 -10.08
C LYS A 563 17.66 -40.96 -10.36
N LEU A 564 17.83 -39.92 -9.55
CA LEU A 564 19.01 -39.06 -9.61
C LEU A 564 20.04 -39.53 -8.59
N HIS A 565 21.21 -39.93 -9.08
CA HIS A 565 22.39 -40.21 -8.28
C HIS A 565 23.29 -38.98 -8.26
N TRP A 566 23.56 -38.42 -7.08
CA TRP A 566 24.42 -37.24 -6.97
C TRP A 566 25.90 -37.62 -7.10
N ILE A 567 26.62 -36.96 -8.03
CA ILE A 567 28.07 -37.12 -8.17
C ILE A 567 28.77 -36.13 -7.22
N PRO A 568 29.48 -36.61 -6.18
CA PRO A 568 29.85 -35.78 -5.04
C PRO A 568 30.91 -34.73 -5.33
N ASN A 569 31.85 -35.00 -6.25
CA ASN A 569 32.92 -34.08 -6.62
C ASN A 569 33.50 -34.40 -8.01
N PRO A 570 34.35 -33.52 -8.57
CA PRO A 570 34.99 -33.75 -9.87
C PRO A 570 35.89 -34.99 -9.94
N GLU A 571 36.48 -35.45 -8.83
CA GLU A 571 37.30 -36.66 -8.80
C GLU A 571 36.46 -37.89 -9.11
N ILE A 572 35.32 -38.06 -8.41
CA ILE A 572 34.37 -39.14 -8.69
C ILE A 572 33.75 -38.99 -10.09
N PHE A 573 33.48 -37.77 -10.56
CA PHE A 573 33.03 -37.53 -11.93
C PHE A 573 34.01 -38.09 -12.96
N ASN A 574 35.31 -37.80 -12.80
CA ASN A 574 36.36 -38.28 -13.69
C ASN A 574 36.57 -39.81 -13.56
N LEU A 575 36.38 -40.36 -12.35
CA LEU A 575 36.49 -41.80 -12.10
C LEU A 575 35.50 -42.62 -12.92
N TYR A 576 34.27 -42.11 -13.06
CA TYR A 576 33.25 -42.69 -13.93
C TYR A 576 33.49 -42.43 -15.42
N GLN A 577 34.60 -41.77 -15.77
CA GLN A 577 34.97 -41.38 -17.13
C GLN A 577 33.96 -40.43 -17.79
N TYR A 578 33.13 -39.77 -16.99
CA TYR A 578 32.17 -38.79 -17.46
C TYR A 578 32.86 -37.59 -18.08
N LYS A 579 32.17 -36.93 -19.00
CA LYS A 579 32.67 -35.75 -19.71
C LYS A 579 31.74 -34.58 -19.43
N TRP A 580 32.31 -33.46 -18.98
CA TRP A 580 31.55 -32.25 -18.63
C TRP A 580 30.67 -31.73 -19.78
N GLN A 581 31.11 -31.93 -21.03
CA GLN A 581 30.35 -31.58 -22.23
C GLN A 581 29.05 -32.40 -22.40
N ASN A 582 28.95 -33.56 -21.77
CA ASN A 582 27.78 -34.45 -21.84
C ASN A 582 26.76 -34.13 -20.72
N VAL A 583 27.01 -33.10 -19.89
CA VAL A 583 26.10 -32.70 -18.82
C VAL A 583 25.01 -31.79 -19.37
N GLU A 584 23.79 -32.30 -19.44
CA GLU A 584 22.62 -31.58 -19.89
C GLU A 584 22.09 -30.64 -18.81
N ILE A 585 21.71 -29.42 -19.20
CA ILE A 585 21.08 -28.45 -18.28
C ILE A 585 19.57 -28.62 -18.38
N ILE A 586 18.93 -28.97 -17.26
CA ILE A 586 17.48 -29.14 -17.16
C ILE A 586 16.83 -28.06 -16.30
N SER A 587 15.54 -27.83 -16.54
CA SER A 587 14.72 -26.92 -15.73
C SER A 587 14.33 -27.54 -14.39
N THR A 588 13.95 -26.70 -13.42
CA THR A 588 13.41 -27.15 -12.12
C THR A 588 12.16 -28.01 -12.29
N ALA A 589 11.31 -27.75 -13.30
CA ALA A 589 10.12 -28.55 -13.57
C ALA A 589 10.47 -29.99 -14.02
N GLN A 590 11.51 -30.14 -14.84
CA GLN A 590 12.03 -31.46 -15.24
C GLN A 590 12.69 -32.17 -14.06
N TYR A 591 13.42 -31.44 -13.21
CA TYR A 591 14.07 -32.01 -12.02
C TYR A 591 13.05 -32.68 -11.07
N GLN A 592 11.88 -32.07 -10.87
CA GLN A 592 10.82 -32.61 -10.00
C GLN A 592 10.17 -33.91 -10.52
N GLN A 593 10.43 -34.30 -11.77
CA GLN A 593 9.94 -35.58 -12.32
C GLN A 593 10.77 -36.78 -11.88
N TYR A 594 11.97 -36.53 -11.36
CA TYR A 594 12.90 -37.56 -10.93
C TYR A 594 13.02 -37.61 -9.41
N LYS A 595 13.35 -38.79 -8.89
CA LYS A 595 13.55 -39.01 -7.46
C LYS A 595 15.04 -39.03 -7.14
N GLU A 596 15.52 -38.07 -6.35
CA GLU A 596 16.89 -38.12 -5.82
C GLU A 596 17.02 -39.33 -4.87
N THR A 597 17.97 -40.22 -5.17
CA THR A 597 18.29 -41.32 -4.27
C THR A 597 19.32 -40.88 -3.24
N LYS A 598 19.24 -41.50 -2.07
CA LYS A 598 20.19 -41.31 -0.96
C LYS A 598 20.79 -42.62 -0.50
N LEU A 599 20.42 -43.73 -1.12
CA LEU A 599 20.86 -45.06 -0.73
C LEU A 599 21.87 -45.57 -1.74
N ILE A 600 23.08 -45.85 -1.28
CA ILE A 600 24.16 -46.38 -2.12
C ILE A 600 24.74 -47.66 -1.52
N LYS A 601 25.32 -48.48 -2.39
CA LYS A 601 26.04 -49.71 -2.03
C LYS A 601 27.27 -49.82 -2.93
N GLY A 602 28.43 -50.13 -2.36
CA GLY A 602 29.62 -50.40 -3.17
C GLY A 602 29.47 -51.69 -3.99
N VAL A 603 30.00 -51.72 -5.21
CA VAL A 603 30.17 -52.99 -5.95
C VAL A 603 30.93 -53.96 -5.05
N ASP A 604 30.41 -55.18 -4.91
CA ASP A 604 30.93 -56.25 -4.04
C ASP A 604 30.95 -55.95 -2.52
N ASP A 605 30.40 -54.83 -2.07
CA ASP A 605 30.21 -54.54 -0.64
C ASP A 605 28.85 -55.07 -0.17
N SER A 606 28.76 -55.68 1.01
CA SER A 606 27.48 -56.11 1.59
C SER A 606 26.77 -54.97 2.35
N LYS A 607 27.46 -53.86 2.62
CA LYS A 607 26.93 -52.74 3.40
C LYS A 607 26.16 -51.75 2.53
N ILE A 608 25.04 -51.29 3.07
CA ILE A 608 24.22 -50.22 2.47
C ILE A 608 24.44 -48.95 3.27
N TYR A 609 24.61 -47.85 2.56
CA TYR A 609 24.85 -46.54 3.14
C TYR A 609 23.74 -45.56 2.75
N TYR A 610 23.27 -44.78 3.71
CA TYR A 610 22.42 -43.62 3.48
C TYR A 610 23.27 -42.35 3.44
N ILE A 611 23.11 -41.52 2.42
CA ILE A 611 23.85 -40.28 2.21
C ILE A 611 22.99 -39.09 2.64
N HIS A 612 23.47 -38.38 3.67
CA HIS A 612 22.80 -37.19 4.18
C HIS A 612 23.05 -35.96 3.28
N PRO A 613 22.16 -34.95 3.31
CA PRO A 613 22.32 -33.73 2.50
C PRO A 613 23.62 -32.95 2.75
N ASN A 614 24.22 -33.12 3.93
CA ASN A 614 25.52 -32.54 4.31
C ASN A 614 26.72 -33.37 3.81
N GLY A 615 26.50 -34.47 3.08
CA GLY A 615 27.55 -35.30 2.49
C GLY A 615 28.09 -36.40 3.41
N LEU A 616 27.46 -36.66 4.56
CA LEU A 616 27.87 -37.76 5.44
C LEU A 616 27.25 -39.09 4.99
N LYS A 617 28.04 -40.18 5.04
CA LYS A 617 27.53 -41.55 4.87
C LYS A 617 27.17 -42.18 6.20
N HIS A 618 25.97 -42.74 6.28
CA HIS A 618 25.47 -43.46 7.44
C HIS A 618 25.33 -44.93 7.08
N TRP A 619 26.00 -45.82 7.81
CA TRP A 619 25.89 -47.26 7.58
C TRP A 619 24.57 -47.80 8.13
N VAL A 620 23.74 -48.38 7.27
CA VAL A 620 22.51 -49.06 7.69
C VAL A 620 22.88 -50.46 8.18
N ILE A 621 22.93 -50.63 9.52
CA ILE A 621 23.52 -51.81 10.17
C ILE A 621 22.81 -53.12 9.80
N ASN A 622 21.48 -53.09 9.67
CA ASN A 622 20.68 -54.27 9.33
C ASN A 622 19.33 -53.90 8.71
N GLU A 623 18.62 -54.93 8.23
CA GLU A 623 17.31 -54.81 7.57
C GLU A 623 16.23 -54.18 8.46
N ASN A 624 16.22 -54.46 9.77
CA ASN A 624 15.23 -53.86 10.68
C ASN A 624 15.36 -52.34 10.73
N ILE A 625 16.60 -51.82 10.74
CA ILE A 625 16.86 -50.39 10.66
C ILE A 625 16.44 -49.85 9.30
N PHE A 626 16.78 -50.54 8.21
CA PHE A 626 16.38 -50.13 6.85
C PHE A 626 14.86 -49.93 6.75
N ASN A 627 14.08 -50.92 7.21
CA ASN A 627 12.62 -50.93 7.17
C ASN A 627 11.97 -49.95 8.18
N SER A 628 12.69 -49.54 9.23
CA SER A 628 12.21 -48.56 10.21
C SER A 628 12.04 -47.14 9.64
N TYR A 629 12.73 -46.83 8.54
CA TYR A 629 12.61 -45.56 7.82
C TYR A 629 11.62 -45.74 6.66
N SER A 630 10.41 -45.20 6.82
CA SER A 630 9.31 -45.37 5.84
C SER A 630 9.65 -44.91 4.41
N ALA A 631 10.57 -43.95 4.28
CA ALA A 631 11.05 -43.43 3.01
C ALA A 631 12.01 -44.38 2.27
N ASN A 632 12.66 -45.32 2.98
CA ASN A 632 13.60 -46.24 2.37
C ASN A 632 12.87 -47.30 1.54
N LYS A 633 13.40 -47.60 0.36
CA LYS A 633 12.95 -48.68 -0.52
C LYS A 633 14.17 -49.41 -1.06
N TRP A 634 14.15 -50.74 -1.05
CA TRP A 634 15.26 -51.56 -1.56
C TRP A 634 15.59 -51.24 -3.01
N ASP A 635 14.57 -50.93 -3.82
CA ASP A 635 14.76 -50.52 -5.20
C ASP A 635 15.54 -49.21 -5.33
N ASP A 636 15.55 -48.31 -4.34
CA ASP A 636 16.24 -47.02 -4.44
C ASP A 636 17.77 -47.15 -4.32
N ILE A 637 18.29 -48.30 -3.93
CA ILE A 637 19.73 -48.51 -3.74
C ILE A 637 20.43 -48.46 -5.10
N ILE A 638 21.40 -47.56 -5.23
CA ILE A 638 22.28 -47.50 -6.40
C ILE A 638 23.62 -48.16 -6.07
N GLU A 639 24.02 -49.08 -6.93
CA GLU A 639 25.34 -49.70 -6.87
C GLU A 639 26.37 -48.75 -7.47
N VAL A 640 27.39 -48.40 -6.68
CA VAL A 640 28.42 -47.40 -7.00
C VAL A 640 29.81 -48.00 -6.83
N LEU A 641 30.82 -47.33 -7.37
CA LEU A 641 32.21 -47.74 -7.16
C LEU A 641 32.59 -47.65 -5.66
N PRO A 642 33.39 -48.61 -5.14
CA PRO A 642 33.88 -48.56 -3.75
C PRO A 642 34.62 -47.25 -3.41
N ALA A 643 35.35 -46.69 -4.37
CA ALA A 643 36.03 -45.40 -4.22
C ALA A 643 35.04 -44.24 -3.98
N GLU A 644 33.86 -44.27 -4.58
CA GLU A 644 32.81 -43.27 -4.29
C GLU A 644 32.27 -43.42 -2.87
N VAL A 645 32.03 -44.65 -2.40
CA VAL A 645 31.62 -44.87 -1.01
C VAL A 645 32.66 -44.32 -0.04
N ASN A 646 33.95 -44.50 -0.33
CA ASN A 646 35.05 -44.02 0.50
C ASN A 646 35.25 -42.50 0.47
N ASN A 647 34.73 -41.83 -0.54
CA ASN A 647 34.78 -40.36 -0.65
C ASN A 647 33.88 -39.66 0.38
N TYR A 648 32.84 -40.33 0.89
CA TYR A 648 31.98 -39.78 1.93
C TYR A 648 32.54 -40.02 3.33
N VAL A 649 32.47 -38.99 4.17
CA VAL A 649 32.84 -39.07 5.59
C VAL A 649 31.75 -39.84 6.34
N SER A 650 32.15 -40.83 7.13
CA SER A 650 31.21 -41.60 7.95
C SER A 650 30.59 -40.74 9.05
N VAL A 651 29.30 -40.93 9.32
CA VAL A 651 28.62 -40.34 10.47
C VAL A 651 29.30 -40.81 11.76
N THR A 652 29.76 -39.86 12.56
CA THR A 652 30.34 -40.10 13.89
C THR A 652 29.53 -39.44 15.00
N LEU A 653 28.58 -38.56 14.68
CA LEU A 653 27.77 -37.83 15.66
C LEU A 653 26.30 -38.04 15.37
N ILE A 654 25.56 -38.54 16.35
CA ILE A 654 24.13 -38.81 16.24
C ILE A 654 23.34 -38.19 17.37
N ARG A 655 22.05 -38.05 17.15
CA ARG A 655 21.05 -37.62 18.10
C ARG A 655 19.77 -38.43 17.87
N LEU A 656 19.13 -38.87 18.94
CA LEU A 656 17.77 -39.43 18.84
C LEU A 656 16.79 -38.30 18.48
N GLN A 657 15.89 -38.53 17.54
CA GLN A 657 14.92 -37.52 17.13
C GLN A 657 14.15 -36.94 18.33
N ASN A 658 14.16 -35.61 18.45
CA ASN A 658 13.58 -34.83 19.56
C ASN A 658 14.28 -34.96 20.93
N ASP A 659 15.45 -35.61 21.01
CA ASP A 659 16.29 -35.63 22.20
C ASP A 659 17.41 -34.57 22.07
N PRO A 660 17.64 -33.67 23.04
CA PRO A 660 18.76 -32.72 22.99
C PRO A 660 20.14 -33.38 23.11
N LYS A 661 20.25 -34.65 23.55
CA LYS A 661 21.52 -35.33 23.75
C LYS A 661 22.18 -35.70 22.43
N VAL A 662 23.48 -35.45 22.36
CA VAL A 662 24.35 -35.84 21.24
C VAL A 662 25.26 -36.97 21.68
N PHE A 663 25.44 -37.96 20.81
CA PHE A 663 26.28 -39.12 21.06
C PHE A 663 27.37 -39.23 19.99
N LEU A 664 28.58 -39.55 20.43
CA LEU A 664 29.68 -39.96 19.56
C LEU A 664 29.55 -41.45 19.23
N LEU A 665 29.66 -41.79 17.96
CA LEU A 665 29.73 -43.16 17.46
C LEU A 665 31.18 -43.60 17.28
N GLN A 666 31.50 -44.76 17.83
CA GLN A 666 32.75 -45.47 17.62
C GLN A 666 32.42 -46.92 17.28
N GLY A 667 32.39 -47.25 15.98
CA GLY A 667 31.88 -48.53 15.52
C GLY A 667 30.39 -48.68 15.84
N THR A 668 30.03 -49.69 16.63
CA THR A 668 28.65 -49.97 17.07
C THR A 668 28.34 -49.41 18.46
N THR A 669 29.22 -48.59 19.02
CA THR A 669 29.06 -48.01 20.37
C THR A 669 28.66 -46.54 20.28
N ARG A 670 27.66 -46.13 21.06
CA ARG A 670 27.24 -44.72 21.24
C ARG A 670 27.66 -44.22 22.63
N SER A 671 28.37 -43.10 22.68
CA SER A 671 28.82 -42.46 23.93
C SER A 671 28.23 -41.07 24.06
N TRP A 672 27.49 -40.81 25.14
CA TRP A 672 26.84 -39.51 25.36
C TRP A 672 27.87 -38.40 25.61
N ILE A 673 27.78 -37.30 24.86
CA ILE A 673 28.55 -36.07 25.09
C ILE A 673 27.74 -35.19 26.05
N LYS A 674 28.23 -35.02 27.29
CA LYS A 674 27.40 -34.48 28.38
C LYS A 674 26.95 -33.04 28.19
N THR A 675 27.78 -32.19 27.58
CA THR A 675 27.51 -30.75 27.45
C THR A 675 27.90 -30.21 26.08
N ALA A 676 27.31 -29.07 25.71
CA ALA A 676 27.68 -28.31 24.52
C ALA A 676 29.14 -27.80 24.60
N ASP A 677 29.64 -27.51 25.80
CA ASP A 677 31.02 -27.05 25.97
C ASP A 677 32.04 -28.14 25.63
N ILE A 678 31.81 -29.37 26.10
CA ILE A 678 32.66 -30.53 25.73
C ILE A 678 32.59 -30.76 24.22
N PHE A 679 31.38 -30.67 23.65
CA PHE A 679 31.19 -30.80 22.21
C PHE A 679 32.06 -29.78 21.44
N ASN A 680 32.00 -28.51 21.82
CA ASN A 680 32.75 -27.44 21.16
C ASN A 680 34.27 -27.53 21.43
N GLN A 681 34.69 -27.87 22.65
CA GLN A 681 36.12 -28.03 23.01
C GLN A 681 36.81 -29.16 22.24
N ARG A 682 36.07 -30.22 21.91
CA ARG A 682 36.56 -31.33 21.09
C ARG A 682 36.59 -31.01 19.59
N GLY A 683 36.18 -29.80 19.20
CA GLY A 683 36.15 -29.34 17.81
C GLY A 683 35.04 -29.98 16.97
N TYR A 684 34.06 -30.62 17.60
CA TYR A 684 32.91 -31.18 16.89
C TYR A 684 32.02 -30.06 16.34
N LYS A 685 31.36 -30.32 15.20
CA LYS A 685 30.50 -29.35 14.53
C LYS A 685 29.05 -29.76 14.61
N TRP A 686 28.20 -28.84 15.03
CA TRP A 686 26.76 -29.09 15.15
C TRP A 686 26.10 -29.51 13.83
N GLY A 687 26.65 -29.07 12.69
CA GLY A 687 26.22 -29.47 11.34
C GLY A 687 26.50 -30.94 10.98
N ASP A 688 27.36 -31.63 11.74
CA ASP A 688 27.71 -33.03 11.52
C ASP A 688 26.82 -34.00 12.34
N VAL A 689 25.95 -33.46 13.21
CA VAL A 689 25.06 -34.26 14.07
C VAL A 689 23.86 -34.77 13.25
N VAL A 690 23.74 -36.08 13.12
CA VAL A 690 22.66 -36.74 12.39
C VAL A 690 21.53 -37.18 13.32
N ASN A 691 20.30 -36.87 12.93
CA ASN A 691 19.11 -37.36 13.64
C ASN A 691 18.79 -38.79 13.21
N ILE A 692 18.58 -39.68 14.17
CA ILE A 692 18.16 -41.06 13.96
C ILE A 692 16.89 -41.40 14.75
N ASN A 693 16.17 -42.43 14.30
CA ASN A 693 14.97 -42.91 14.99
C ASN A 693 15.30 -43.84 16.17
N GLN A 694 14.28 -44.21 16.95
CA GLN A 694 14.46 -45.07 18.12
C GLN A 694 15.01 -46.47 17.78
N THR A 695 14.56 -47.07 16.66
CA THR A 695 14.98 -48.41 16.24
C THR A 695 16.48 -48.45 15.94
N GLU A 696 16.97 -47.47 15.19
CA GLU A 696 18.40 -47.32 14.89
C GLU A 696 19.20 -46.95 16.12
N PHE A 697 18.69 -46.02 16.94
CA PHE A 697 19.36 -45.65 18.19
C PHE A 697 19.61 -46.89 19.04
N ASN A 698 18.60 -47.74 19.24
CA ASN A 698 18.69 -48.98 20.02
C ASN A 698 19.62 -50.05 19.44
N ALA A 699 20.01 -49.95 18.16
CA ALA A 699 20.97 -50.87 17.56
C ALA A 699 22.42 -50.62 18.01
N TYR A 700 22.71 -49.41 18.54
CA TYR A 700 24.02 -49.05 19.08
C TYR A 700 24.12 -49.41 20.57
N GLN A 701 25.24 -50.02 20.95
CA GLN A 701 25.56 -50.35 22.34
C GLN A 701 25.92 -49.07 23.12
N GLU A 702 25.41 -48.93 24.34
CA GLU A 702 25.71 -47.77 25.18
C GLU A 702 27.14 -47.86 25.74
N GLY A 703 27.94 -46.85 25.44
CA GLY A 703 29.31 -46.67 25.93
C GLY A 703 29.41 -45.62 27.04
N THR A 704 30.61 -45.46 27.59
CA THR A 704 30.89 -44.47 28.64
C THR A 704 30.63 -43.05 28.12
N ALA A 705 29.99 -42.22 28.95
CA ALA A 705 29.77 -40.82 28.64
C ALA A 705 31.12 -40.05 28.56
N ILE A 706 31.18 -39.09 27.64
CA ILE A 706 32.34 -38.22 27.42
C ILE A 706 32.13 -36.97 28.26
N GLU A 707 33.06 -36.76 29.20
CA GLU A 707 33.15 -35.61 30.11
C GLU A 707 34.15 -34.56 29.65
#